data_AF-A0AAU1SBL1-F1
#
_entry.id   AF-A0AAU1SBL1-F1
#
_cell.length_a   1.000
_cell.length_b   1.000
_cell.length_c   1.000
_cell.angle_alpha   90.00
_cell.angle_beta   90.00
_cell.angle_gamma   90.00
#
_symmetry.space_group_name_H-M   'P 1'
#
loop_
_entity.id
_entity.type
_entity.pdbx_description
1 polymer ?
#
loop_
_entity_poly.entity_id
_entity_poly.type
_entity_poly.pdbx_seq_one_letter_code
_entity_poly.pdbx_strand_id
1 'polypeptide(L)'
;MTELPRRHVLGMTAGAAVGAALLTPATADAAPSTGAALPGPDGHRSDWGTVPAAVPVPLDSWFDNDGIDTAEARGGDFDGSGYTFPGEELPAGEREIDGTTFLFPASGAGAKNNIVALGQRIDLPPGRYLSGLFLTACSYGAASGQATVHYADGTTSTPALGGPDWYSGSGALTAPYRYRPDGDKDAHQVSIAVTEIALDPTREAVALTLPTTRPAEANSSSLHIFALSLQPAAEGRALSLRDAHSTTSLLDSGAQSVEATVVNAGTVAVLAADGLSLSVDVPGARTVEPARITRLAPGDQARVRIGIRSRPGTAPGTAQDGDVVARGRGQQAATVRRSLTLGVPDYRPTDASLSTHQAPYWFQEAKFGIFIHWGVYSVPAWAPVGTQYAEWYWNQMQDPNNPTYAHHRDTYGESFDYDDFIPQFRAERFDPRSWVELFRDAGAQYHVLTSKHHEGFALWDTKLSDRNAVKMGPGRDLVKELFDASRRYTPELHRGLYFSMPEWFNPDHPWMGHAPRNPYTLEPVPYTGYTAGKDYVTEFQGPQMLELVHGYDPEILWCDIGGDNDSHRVLSEYFNHAKNRARPIDVTVNNRSGIGTYDFTTPEYTTYDQIVTAKWESSRGLDPFSYGYNAQTPDEKYMTTEEVVHSLVDIVSKNGNFLLDIGPKADGTIPEIMQRRLRETGEWLKTNGEAIHGTTYWSRMPQLGEDLRFTVRPDKAFYIHSLAQPGATLTVEAPVPIRSGDRVTLLGYDRPLHWRTTGGSLVIDVPAGARRTGKHAWVFKVAWSG
;
A
#
# COMPACT_ATOMS: atom_id res chain seq x y z
N MET A 1 23.69 11.22 29.29
CA MET A 1 23.31 10.51 30.53
C MET A 1 22.65 11.47 31.50
N THR A 2 21.33 11.37 31.64
CA THR A 2 20.56 11.64 32.86
C THR A 2 19.23 10.91 32.67
N GLU A 3 19.13 9.74 33.30
CA GLU A 3 17.84 9.18 33.71
C GLU A 3 17.11 10.21 34.57
N LEU A 4 15.78 10.31 34.49
CA LEU A 4 14.93 10.50 35.66
C LEU A 4 13.49 10.01 35.38
N PRO A 5 12.93 9.13 36.25
CA PRO A 5 11.62 8.51 36.13
C PRO A 5 10.55 9.11 37.07
N ARG A 6 9.30 8.61 36.93
CA ARG A 6 8.25 8.43 37.95
C ARG A 6 7.56 9.66 38.62
N ARG A 7 6.23 9.65 38.41
CA ARG A 7 5.11 9.91 39.35
C ARG A 7 4.96 11.31 39.96
N HIS A 8 3.73 11.82 39.93
CA HIS A 8 3.04 12.42 41.08
C HIS A 8 1.55 12.01 41.07
N VAL A 9 1.02 11.72 42.27
CA VAL A 9 -0.34 11.27 42.60
C VAL A 9 -0.90 12.21 43.68
N LEU A 10 -2.24 12.33 43.75
CA LEU A 10 -3.14 12.86 44.83
C LEU A 10 -3.85 14.18 44.42
N GLY A 11 -5.18 14.36 44.57
CA GLY A 11 -6.25 13.48 45.08
C GLY A 11 -7.64 14.15 45.13
N MET A 12 -8.66 13.29 45.18
CA MET A 12 -9.98 13.35 45.87
C MET A 12 -11.07 14.43 45.60
N THR A 13 -12.17 13.92 45.02
CA THR A 13 -13.60 13.91 45.43
C THR A 13 -14.49 15.16 45.51
N ALA A 14 -15.66 15.02 44.83
CA ALA A 14 -17.06 15.38 45.15
C ALA A 14 -17.69 16.09 43.94
N GLY A 15 -18.79 15.71 43.30
CA GLY A 15 -19.96 14.92 43.68
C GLY A 15 -21.20 15.78 43.41
N ALA A 16 -21.95 15.53 42.33
CA ALA A 16 -23.34 16.00 42.19
C ALA A 16 -24.11 15.25 41.08
N ALA A 17 -25.38 14.99 41.40
CA ALA A 17 -26.33 14.10 40.78
C ALA A 17 -26.92 14.53 39.41
N VAL A 18 -27.14 13.51 38.58
CA VAL A 18 -28.39 13.10 37.91
C VAL A 18 -29.30 14.17 37.31
N GLY A 19 -29.50 14.07 35.99
CA GLY A 19 -30.71 14.51 35.29
C GLY A 19 -30.98 13.59 34.09
N ALA A 20 -31.85 12.59 34.29
CA ALA A 20 -32.28 11.68 33.23
C ALA A 20 -33.26 12.38 32.28
N ALA A 21 -33.08 12.21 30.97
CA ALA A 21 -34.12 12.43 29.97
C ALA A 21 -34.31 11.11 29.20
N LEU A 22 -35.43 10.45 29.50
CA LEU A 22 -35.96 9.31 28.75
C LEU A 22 -36.40 9.79 27.37
N LEU A 23 -35.77 9.26 26.31
CA LEU A 23 -36.33 9.28 24.96
C LEU A 23 -36.62 7.84 24.54
N THR A 24 -37.86 7.65 24.09
CA THR A 24 -38.47 6.38 23.70
C THR A 24 -37.88 5.84 22.40
N PRO A 25 -37.71 4.52 22.25
CA PRO A 25 -37.23 3.94 20.99
C PRO A 25 -38.34 3.98 19.94
N ALA A 26 -38.05 4.57 18.78
CA ALA A 26 -38.87 4.43 17.59
C ALA A 26 -38.57 3.06 16.95
N THR A 27 -39.57 2.18 16.92
CA THR A 27 -39.53 0.90 16.23
C THR A 27 -39.62 1.14 14.71
N ALA A 28 -38.55 0.86 13.98
CA ALA A 28 -38.57 0.83 12.52
C ALA A 28 -38.93 -0.59 12.04
N ASP A 29 -40.21 -0.84 11.81
CA ASP A 29 -40.68 -1.96 10.99
C ASP A 29 -40.63 -1.53 9.53
N ALA A 30 -39.61 -1.96 8.79
CA ALA A 30 -39.59 -1.88 7.34
C ALA A 30 -39.05 -3.19 6.77
N ALA A 31 -39.96 -4.11 6.43
CA ALA A 31 -39.63 -5.27 5.61
C ALA A 31 -39.18 -4.79 4.20
N PRO A 32 -38.14 -5.37 3.59
CA PRO A 32 -37.70 -4.99 2.26
C PRO A 32 -38.78 -5.35 1.24
N SER A 33 -39.25 -4.34 0.51
CA SER A 33 -40.13 -4.56 -0.64
C SER A 33 -39.37 -5.32 -1.71
N THR A 34 -40.00 -6.37 -2.25
CA THR A 34 -39.52 -7.08 -3.44
C THR A 34 -39.38 -6.09 -4.59
N GLY A 35 -38.15 -5.80 -5.00
CA GLY A 35 -37.85 -4.89 -6.11
C GLY A 35 -38.49 -5.40 -7.41
N ALA A 36 -39.62 -4.81 -7.79
CA ALA A 36 -40.20 -5.04 -9.10
C ALA A 36 -39.35 -4.32 -10.16
N ALA A 37 -38.91 -5.05 -11.17
CA ALA A 37 -38.17 -4.51 -12.31
C ALA A 37 -38.93 -3.35 -12.99
N LEU A 38 -38.25 -2.24 -13.25
CA LEU A 38 -38.78 -1.15 -14.06
C LEU A 38 -39.03 -1.62 -15.51
N PRO A 39 -40.16 -1.27 -16.13
CA PRO A 39 -40.37 -1.56 -17.54
C PRO A 39 -39.45 -0.69 -18.40
N GLY A 40 -38.72 -1.31 -19.32
CA GLY A 40 -37.98 -0.58 -20.35
C GLY A 40 -38.93 0.11 -21.35
N PRO A 41 -38.43 1.09 -22.13
CA PRO A 41 -39.24 1.85 -23.09
C PRO A 41 -39.93 0.97 -24.17
N ASP A 42 -39.48 -0.27 -24.35
CA ASP A 42 -39.99 -1.22 -25.34
C ASP A 42 -40.82 -2.38 -24.74
N GLY A 43 -41.17 -2.34 -23.44
CA GLY A 43 -41.98 -3.38 -22.79
C GLY A 43 -41.27 -4.72 -22.53
N HIS A 44 -39.98 -4.85 -22.86
CA HIS A 44 -39.15 -5.98 -22.47
C HIS A 44 -38.62 -5.82 -21.03
N ARG A 45 -38.72 -6.88 -20.21
CA ARG A 45 -38.09 -6.95 -18.88
C ARG A 45 -36.56 -6.87 -19.05
N SER A 46 -35.91 -6.00 -18.28
CA SER A 46 -34.45 -5.96 -18.17
C SER A 46 -33.95 -7.27 -17.56
N ASP A 47 -32.89 -7.84 -18.15
CA ASP A 47 -32.17 -8.99 -17.58
C ASP A 47 -31.32 -8.58 -16.36
N TRP A 48 -31.18 -7.27 -16.12
CA TRP A 48 -30.49 -6.67 -14.98
C TRP A 48 -31.50 -6.04 -14.02
N GLY A 49 -31.43 -6.44 -12.76
CA GLY A 49 -32.17 -5.86 -11.63
C GLY A 49 -31.50 -4.62 -11.06
N THR A 50 -32.20 -3.94 -10.17
CA THR A 50 -31.71 -2.77 -9.44
C THR A 50 -31.00 -3.18 -8.16
N VAL A 51 -29.89 -2.53 -7.84
CA VAL A 51 -29.21 -2.70 -6.55
C VAL A 51 -30.03 -1.99 -5.47
N PRO A 52 -30.45 -2.68 -4.39
CA PRO A 52 -31.14 -2.06 -3.27
C PRO A 52 -30.25 -1.02 -2.60
N ALA A 53 -30.86 0.03 -2.04
CA ALA A 53 -30.13 0.99 -1.23
C ALA A 53 -29.45 0.30 -0.04
N ALA A 54 -28.27 0.78 0.35
CA ALA A 54 -27.63 0.36 1.59
C ALA A 54 -28.52 0.70 2.79
N VAL A 55 -28.47 -0.14 3.82
CA VAL A 55 -29.24 0.00 5.06
C VAL A 55 -28.29 0.44 6.17
N PRO A 56 -28.31 1.72 6.58
CA PRO A 56 -27.52 2.16 7.71
C PRO A 56 -27.93 1.45 9.00
N VAL A 57 -26.95 1.08 9.82
CA VAL A 57 -27.16 0.48 11.15
C VAL A 57 -26.95 1.57 12.20
N PRO A 58 -27.97 1.93 13.01
CA PRO A 58 -27.79 2.88 14.11
C PRO A 58 -26.78 2.31 15.13
N LEU A 59 -25.70 3.04 15.41
CA LEU A 59 -24.64 2.60 16.32
C LEU A 59 -24.65 3.32 17.68
N ASP A 60 -25.60 4.24 17.90
CA ASP A 60 -25.58 5.20 19.00
C ASP A 60 -25.52 4.54 20.39
N SER A 61 -26.19 3.39 20.55
CA SER A 61 -26.18 2.63 21.81
C SER A 61 -24.88 1.87 22.10
N TRP A 62 -23.95 1.82 21.14
CA TRP A 62 -22.65 1.16 21.28
C TRP A 62 -21.48 2.13 21.36
N PHE A 63 -21.68 3.43 21.09
CA PHE A 63 -20.60 4.39 21.20
C PHE A 63 -20.08 4.46 22.64
N ASP A 64 -18.78 4.21 22.80
CA ASP A 64 -18.07 4.14 24.08
C ASP A 64 -16.91 5.13 24.17
N ASN A 65 -16.52 5.74 23.04
CA ASN A 65 -15.42 6.68 22.95
C ASN A 65 -15.83 8.04 22.37
N ASP A 66 -15.11 9.09 22.76
CA ASP A 66 -15.32 10.47 22.30
C ASP A 66 -14.20 10.86 21.33
N GLY A 67 -14.29 10.34 20.10
CA GLY A 67 -13.24 10.50 19.10
C GLY A 67 -13.36 11.77 18.24
N ILE A 68 -14.52 12.41 18.21
CA ILE A 68 -14.82 13.59 17.42
C ILE A 68 -15.31 14.70 18.34
N ASP A 69 -14.53 15.78 18.42
CA ASP A 69 -14.83 16.89 19.31
C ASP A 69 -14.97 18.20 18.53
N THR A 70 -15.45 19.25 19.19
CA THR A 70 -15.55 20.60 18.63
C THR A 70 -14.74 21.60 19.44
N ALA A 71 -14.43 22.74 18.85
CA ALA A 71 -13.66 23.81 19.50
C ALA A 71 -14.30 24.30 20.81
N GLU A 72 -15.63 24.17 20.94
CA GLU A 72 -16.42 24.63 22.09
C GLU A 72 -16.54 23.57 23.19
N ALA A 73 -16.63 22.31 22.83
CA ALA A 73 -16.89 21.20 23.74
C ALA A 73 -15.67 20.88 24.60
N ARG A 74 -14.53 20.61 23.94
CA ARG A 74 -13.22 20.26 24.53
C ARG A 74 -13.24 19.01 25.43
N GLY A 75 -12.19 18.21 25.35
CA GLY A 75 -11.94 17.11 26.28
C GLY A 75 -12.35 15.72 25.76
N GLY A 76 -12.61 15.58 24.46
CA GLY A 76 -12.64 14.28 23.81
C GLY A 76 -11.25 13.62 23.77
N ASP A 77 -11.23 12.34 23.44
CA ASP A 77 -10.04 11.51 23.38
C ASP A 77 -10.23 10.37 22.37
N PHE A 78 -9.71 10.55 21.16
CA PHE A 78 -9.71 9.51 20.13
C PHE A 78 -8.64 8.45 20.40
N ASP A 79 -7.44 8.89 20.77
CA ASP A 79 -6.25 8.04 20.75
C ASP A 79 -5.80 7.58 22.15
N GLY A 80 -6.40 8.08 23.22
CA GLY A 80 -5.96 7.84 24.60
C GLY A 80 -4.89 8.83 25.08
N SER A 81 -4.55 9.83 24.26
CA SER A 81 -3.65 10.94 24.60
C SER A 81 -4.34 12.29 24.59
N GLY A 82 -5.66 12.34 24.36
CA GLY A 82 -6.50 13.54 24.34
C GLY A 82 -6.61 14.21 22.97
N TYR A 83 -6.17 13.57 21.89
CA TYR A 83 -6.33 14.13 20.54
C TYR A 83 -7.66 13.68 19.92
N THR A 84 -8.30 14.52 19.10
CA THR A 84 -9.58 14.17 18.46
C THR A 84 -9.69 14.67 17.02
N PHE A 85 -10.61 14.07 16.27
CA PHE A 85 -11.06 14.61 15.00
C PHE A 85 -11.84 15.92 15.21
N PRO A 86 -11.73 16.90 14.30
CA PRO A 86 -12.52 18.11 14.38
C PRO A 86 -13.91 17.90 13.75
N GLY A 87 -14.94 17.91 14.58
CA GLY A 87 -16.33 17.74 14.17
C GLY A 87 -16.83 18.81 13.21
N GLU A 88 -16.20 19.98 13.15
CA GLU A 88 -16.54 21.03 12.18
C GLU A 88 -16.18 20.66 10.73
N GLU A 89 -15.20 19.78 10.55
CA GLU A 89 -14.72 19.32 9.24
C GLU A 89 -15.36 18.00 8.81
N LEU A 90 -16.09 17.34 9.71
CA LEU A 90 -16.72 16.06 9.48
C LEU A 90 -18.25 16.20 9.36
N PRO A 91 -18.89 15.43 8.46
CA PRO A 91 -20.32 15.55 8.27
C PRO A 91 -21.07 14.87 9.43
N ALA A 92 -22.29 15.27 9.77
CA ALA A 92 -23.13 14.59 10.77
C ALA A 92 -24.48 14.14 10.19
N GLY A 93 -25.04 13.05 10.73
CA GLY A 93 -26.33 12.48 10.32
C GLY A 93 -26.24 11.60 9.07
N GLU A 94 -27.36 11.43 8.37
CA GLU A 94 -27.43 10.61 7.16
C GLU A 94 -26.64 11.23 6.00
N ARG A 95 -25.64 10.51 5.49
CA ARG A 95 -24.71 11.01 4.46
C ARG A 95 -24.33 9.93 3.48
N GLU A 96 -24.30 10.29 2.21
CA GLU A 96 -23.72 9.43 1.16
C GLU A 96 -22.20 9.64 1.13
N ILE A 97 -21.45 8.56 1.35
CA ILE A 97 -19.98 8.50 1.29
C ILE A 97 -19.64 7.37 0.33
N ASP A 98 -18.91 7.67 -0.74
CA ASP A 98 -18.55 6.72 -1.82
C ASP A 98 -19.74 5.93 -2.40
N GLY A 99 -20.89 6.58 -2.54
CA GLY A 99 -22.11 5.97 -3.07
C GLY A 99 -22.82 5.04 -2.07
N THR A 100 -22.45 5.06 -0.80
CA THR A 100 -23.09 4.32 0.28
C THR A 100 -23.63 5.29 1.31
N THR A 101 -24.91 5.16 1.66
CA THR A 101 -25.52 5.96 2.73
C THR A 101 -25.07 5.40 4.08
N PHE A 102 -24.53 6.26 4.94
CA PHE A 102 -24.18 6.00 6.34
C PHE A 102 -24.94 6.94 7.29
N LEU A 103 -25.12 6.51 8.54
CA LEU A 103 -25.48 7.40 9.65
C LEU A 103 -24.20 7.79 10.39
N PHE A 104 -23.72 9.01 10.16
CA PHE A 104 -22.50 9.51 10.80
C PHE A 104 -22.83 10.17 12.15
N PRO A 105 -22.02 9.92 13.20
CA PRO A 105 -22.26 10.41 14.56
C PRO A 105 -22.22 11.95 14.66
N ALA A 106 -22.90 12.49 15.67
CA ALA A 106 -22.79 13.90 16.04
C ALA A 106 -21.61 14.14 17.00
N SER A 107 -21.00 15.33 16.95
CA SER A 107 -19.81 15.72 17.73
C SER A 107 -20.13 16.68 18.89
N GLY A 108 -21.21 16.42 19.63
CA GLY A 108 -21.61 17.25 20.77
C GLY A 108 -20.66 17.11 21.97
N ALA A 109 -20.68 18.09 22.89
CA ALA A 109 -19.77 18.08 24.04
C ALA A 109 -19.90 16.83 24.93
N GLY A 110 -18.78 16.10 25.08
CA GLY A 110 -18.70 14.85 25.84
C GLY A 110 -19.51 13.70 25.24
N ALA A 111 -20.02 13.84 24.01
CA ALA A 111 -20.81 12.82 23.36
C ALA A 111 -19.90 11.67 22.95
N LYS A 112 -20.28 10.44 23.30
CA LYS A 112 -19.65 9.27 22.70
C LYS A 112 -20.10 9.16 21.26
N ASN A 113 -19.14 9.08 20.34
CA ASN A 113 -19.37 9.21 18.89
C ASN A 113 -18.59 8.17 18.08
N ASN A 114 -17.89 7.24 18.74
CA ASN A 114 -17.32 6.07 18.09
C ASN A 114 -17.27 4.87 19.04
N ILE A 115 -17.12 3.68 18.46
CA ILE A 115 -16.92 2.42 19.19
C ILE A 115 -15.43 2.05 19.12
N VAL A 116 -14.79 1.75 20.23
CA VAL A 116 -13.48 1.07 20.25
C VAL A 116 -13.74 -0.43 20.16
N ALA A 117 -13.30 -1.10 19.09
CA ALA A 117 -13.61 -2.51 18.85
C ALA A 117 -12.96 -3.44 19.90
N LEU A 118 -13.79 -3.92 20.84
CA LEU A 118 -13.42 -4.74 22.00
C LEU A 118 -14.29 -6.00 22.14
N GLY A 119 -14.99 -6.42 21.08
CA GLY A 119 -15.87 -7.59 21.11
C GLY A 119 -17.36 -7.28 21.29
N GLN A 120 -17.78 -6.04 21.09
CA GLN A 120 -19.19 -5.64 21.15
C GLN A 120 -20.01 -6.46 20.13
N ARG A 121 -21.19 -6.93 20.56
CA ARG A 121 -22.19 -7.53 19.66
C ARG A 121 -23.20 -6.46 19.24
N ILE A 122 -23.25 -6.20 17.95
CA ILE A 122 -24.17 -5.28 17.29
C ILE A 122 -25.27 -6.11 16.63
N ASP A 123 -26.52 -5.86 16.99
CA ASP A 123 -27.66 -6.49 16.32
C ASP A 123 -27.85 -5.85 14.94
N LEU A 124 -28.08 -6.68 13.92
CA LEU A 124 -28.30 -6.21 12.56
C LEU A 124 -29.79 -6.31 12.24
N PRO A 125 -30.34 -5.40 11.41
CA PRO A 125 -31.62 -5.64 10.76
C PRO A 125 -31.56 -7.02 10.07
N PRO A 126 -32.50 -7.94 10.34
CA PRO A 126 -32.47 -9.26 9.73
C PRO A 126 -32.58 -9.15 8.21
N GLY A 127 -31.65 -9.78 7.50
CA GLY A 127 -31.65 -9.73 6.05
C GLY A 127 -30.51 -10.51 5.40
N ARG A 128 -30.58 -10.62 4.08
CA ARG A 128 -29.54 -11.22 3.24
C ARG A 128 -28.70 -10.10 2.63
N TYR A 129 -27.44 -10.05 3.03
CA TYR A 129 -26.54 -8.97 2.68
C TYR A 129 -25.31 -9.52 1.97
N LEU A 130 -24.75 -8.70 1.08
CA LEU A 130 -23.49 -9.01 0.38
C LEU A 130 -22.29 -8.60 1.22
N SER A 131 -22.41 -7.46 1.90
CA SER A 131 -21.34 -6.88 2.69
C SER A 131 -21.85 -5.94 3.77
N GLY A 132 -21.00 -5.74 4.78
CA GLY A 132 -21.08 -4.63 5.72
C GLY A 132 -19.96 -3.64 5.43
N LEU A 133 -20.32 -2.39 5.16
CA LEU A 133 -19.38 -1.29 4.98
C LEU A 133 -19.28 -0.51 6.29
N PHE A 134 -18.07 -0.18 6.70
CA PHE A 134 -17.75 0.50 7.94
C PHE A 134 -16.98 1.78 7.66
N LEU A 135 -17.21 2.81 8.46
CA LEU A 135 -16.30 3.94 8.58
C LEU A 135 -15.36 3.67 9.76
N THR A 136 -14.07 3.50 9.45
CA THR A 136 -13.07 3.06 10.42
C THR A 136 -11.84 3.96 10.44
N ALA A 137 -11.25 4.14 11.61
CA ALA A 137 -9.90 4.68 11.77
C ALA A 137 -9.20 3.98 12.94
N CYS A 138 -7.88 4.00 12.95
CA CYS A 138 -7.08 3.47 14.04
C CYS A 138 -6.20 4.55 14.67
N SER A 139 -5.93 4.42 15.96
CA SER A 139 -4.92 5.20 16.68
C SER A 139 -3.62 4.39 16.77
N TYR A 140 -2.46 5.04 16.83
CA TYR A 140 -1.13 4.43 17.03
C TYR A 140 -0.79 3.25 16.10
N GLY A 141 -1.21 3.32 14.84
CA GLY A 141 -0.99 2.30 13.82
C GLY A 141 -2.28 1.61 13.36
N ALA A 142 -2.21 0.93 12.22
CA ALA A 142 -3.32 0.13 11.75
C ALA A 142 -3.63 -1.00 12.75
N ALA A 143 -4.91 -1.27 12.99
CA ALA A 143 -5.37 -2.33 13.86
C ALA A 143 -6.45 -3.15 13.16
N SER A 144 -6.49 -4.45 13.45
CA SER A 144 -7.49 -5.35 12.88
C SER A 144 -7.72 -6.57 13.76
N GLY A 145 -8.78 -7.32 13.47
CA GLY A 145 -9.03 -8.63 14.05
C GLY A 145 -10.15 -9.36 13.33
N GLN A 146 -10.51 -10.54 13.84
CA GLN A 146 -11.62 -11.33 13.31
C GLN A 146 -12.94 -10.86 13.89
N ALA A 147 -13.84 -10.36 13.05
CA ALA A 147 -15.23 -10.17 13.40
C ALA A 147 -15.97 -11.52 13.34
N THR A 148 -17.15 -11.61 13.95
CA THR A 148 -18.04 -12.78 13.80
C THR A 148 -19.41 -12.33 13.35
N VAL A 149 -19.80 -12.75 12.14
CA VAL A 149 -21.17 -12.58 11.63
C VAL A 149 -21.99 -13.75 12.13
N HIS A 150 -23.16 -13.47 12.68
CA HIS A 150 -24.10 -14.46 13.19
C HIS A 150 -25.29 -14.54 12.23
N TYR A 151 -25.65 -15.76 11.83
CA TYR A 151 -26.78 -16.01 10.95
C TYR A 151 -27.97 -16.61 11.70
N ALA A 152 -29.18 -16.41 11.17
CA ALA A 152 -30.43 -16.89 11.77
C ALA A 152 -30.49 -18.42 11.91
N ASP A 153 -29.73 -19.16 11.09
CA ASP A 153 -29.61 -20.62 11.15
C ASP A 153 -28.65 -21.13 12.24
N GLY A 154 -28.07 -20.22 13.05
CA GLY A 154 -27.13 -20.52 14.12
C GLY A 154 -25.68 -20.70 13.66
N THR A 155 -25.41 -20.61 12.36
CA THR A 155 -24.03 -20.64 11.83
C THR A 155 -23.35 -19.27 11.94
N THR A 156 -22.04 -19.24 11.76
CA THR A 156 -21.25 -18.01 11.74
C THR A 156 -20.26 -17.97 10.57
N SER A 157 -19.79 -16.77 10.26
CA SER A 157 -18.60 -16.55 9.44
C SER A 157 -17.70 -15.53 10.12
N THR A 158 -16.39 -15.65 9.95
CA THR A 158 -15.41 -14.80 10.62
C THR A 158 -14.58 -14.00 9.61
N PRO A 159 -15.14 -12.90 9.04
CA PRO A 159 -14.35 -12.02 8.20
C PRO A 159 -13.42 -11.17 9.07
N ALA A 160 -12.30 -10.77 8.50
CA ALA A 160 -11.42 -9.83 9.15
C ALA A 160 -11.95 -8.40 8.98
N LEU A 161 -11.88 -7.61 10.05
CA LEU A 161 -12.25 -6.19 10.08
C LEU A 161 -11.10 -5.40 10.67
N GLY A 162 -10.74 -4.29 10.04
CA GLY A 162 -9.67 -3.40 10.46
C GLY A 162 -9.85 -2.00 9.92
N GLY A 163 -8.81 -1.20 10.09
CA GLY A 163 -8.74 0.15 9.54
C GLY A 163 -7.30 0.64 9.48
N PRO A 164 -7.02 1.67 8.66
CA PRO A 164 -5.72 2.32 8.66
C PRO A 164 -5.57 3.22 9.88
N ASP A 165 -4.32 3.54 10.21
CA ASP A 165 -4.04 4.64 11.15
C ASP A 165 -4.65 5.95 10.63
N TRP A 166 -5.23 6.73 11.53
CA TRP A 166 -5.86 8.00 11.19
C TRP A 166 -4.91 9.02 10.53
N TYR A 167 -3.59 8.89 10.69
CA TYR A 167 -2.60 9.72 10.01
C TYR A 167 -2.19 9.24 8.63
N SER A 168 -2.70 8.09 8.17
CA SER A 168 -2.34 7.55 6.86
C SER A 168 -2.61 8.54 5.71
N GLY A 169 -3.48 9.53 5.90
CA GLY A 169 -3.71 10.60 4.93
C GLY A 169 -4.58 10.19 3.74
N SER A 170 -4.98 8.91 3.66
CA SER A 170 -5.90 8.38 2.66
C SER A 170 -7.14 7.81 3.33
N GLY A 171 -8.29 8.49 3.18
CA GLY A 171 -9.58 8.02 3.67
C GLY A 171 -10.73 8.68 2.92
N ALA A 172 -11.92 8.09 3.03
CA ALA A 172 -13.13 8.61 2.39
C ALA A 172 -13.60 9.94 3.02
N LEU A 173 -13.22 10.17 4.29
CA LEU A 173 -13.37 11.45 4.98
C LEU A 173 -12.01 11.90 5.48
N THR A 174 -11.69 13.18 5.32
CA THR A 174 -10.43 13.78 5.76
C THR A 174 -10.69 15.09 6.48
N ALA A 175 -9.93 15.38 7.52
CA ALA A 175 -9.86 16.68 8.16
C ALA A 175 -8.43 17.23 8.08
N PRO A 176 -8.23 18.53 7.76
CA PRO A 176 -6.90 19.13 7.56
C PRO A 176 -6.09 19.32 8.85
N TYR A 177 -6.72 19.14 10.01
CA TYR A 177 -6.09 19.24 11.32
C TYR A 177 -6.78 18.27 12.29
N ARG A 178 -6.21 18.15 13.49
CA ARG A 178 -6.81 17.49 14.65
C ARG A 178 -6.74 18.41 15.86
N TYR A 179 -7.56 18.16 16.88
CA TYR A 179 -7.42 18.89 18.15
C TYR A 179 -6.37 18.21 19.03
N ARG A 180 -5.59 19.05 19.71
CA ARG A 180 -4.70 18.67 20.81
C ARG A 180 -5.48 18.55 22.13
N PRO A 181 -4.90 17.95 23.17
CA PRO A 181 -5.53 17.85 24.50
C PRO A 181 -5.84 19.21 25.14
N ASP A 182 -5.12 20.27 24.77
CA ASP A 182 -5.37 21.65 25.21
C ASP A 182 -6.46 22.37 24.37
N GLY A 183 -6.97 21.72 23.32
CA GLY A 183 -7.96 22.25 22.38
C GLY A 183 -7.37 23.04 21.22
N ASP A 184 -6.04 23.20 21.13
CA ASP A 184 -5.40 23.87 20.00
C ASP A 184 -5.41 22.98 18.75
N LYS A 185 -5.38 23.63 17.58
CA LYS A 185 -5.29 22.92 16.30
C LYS A 185 -3.86 22.43 16.06
N ASP A 186 -3.73 21.15 15.78
CA ASP A 186 -2.52 20.53 15.25
C ASP A 186 -2.71 20.30 13.76
N ALA A 187 -1.92 20.96 12.91
CA ALA A 187 -2.05 20.96 11.45
C ALA A 187 -1.57 19.65 10.79
N HIS A 188 -1.94 18.53 11.38
CA HIS A 188 -1.77 17.18 10.85
C HIS A 188 -3.11 16.72 10.27
N GLN A 189 -3.11 16.35 8.99
CA GLN A 189 -4.28 15.77 8.36
C GLN A 189 -4.61 14.42 9.01
N VAL A 190 -5.90 14.19 9.29
CA VAL A 190 -6.42 12.92 9.81
C VAL A 190 -7.56 12.42 8.92
N SER A 191 -7.76 11.11 8.86
CA SER A 191 -8.71 10.48 7.94
C SER A 191 -9.49 9.31 8.53
N ILE A 192 -10.71 9.11 8.03
CA ILE A 192 -11.56 7.95 8.28
C ILE A 192 -11.76 7.21 6.95
N ALA A 193 -11.48 5.91 6.94
CA ALA A 193 -11.56 5.07 5.75
C ALA A 193 -12.86 4.25 5.69
N VAL A 194 -13.28 3.90 4.47
CA VAL A 194 -14.31 2.87 4.27
C VAL A 194 -13.64 1.50 4.25
N THR A 195 -14.05 0.62 5.16
CA THR A 195 -13.63 -0.79 5.19
C THR A 195 -14.85 -1.67 4.94
N GLU A 196 -14.69 -2.75 4.19
CA GLU A 196 -15.77 -3.66 3.82
C GLU A 196 -15.49 -5.08 4.35
N ILE A 197 -16.49 -5.71 4.97
CA ILE A 197 -16.47 -7.15 5.23
C ILE A 197 -17.48 -7.84 4.33
N ALA A 198 -17.11 -9.00 3.81
CA ALA A 198 -18.04 -9.80 3.03
C ALA A 198 -18.98 -10.60 3.94
N LEU A 199 -20.25 -10.67 3.54
CA LEU A 199 -21.30 -11.46 4.19
C LEU A 199 -21.74 -12.62 3.25
N ASP A 200 -22.41 -13.65 3.79
CA ASP A 200 -23.01 -14.71 2.97
C ASP A 200 -24.42 -14.30 2.53
N PRO A 201 -24.63 -13.92 1.24
CA PRO A 201 -25.94 -13.45 0.78
C PRO A 201 -26.99 -14.57 0.69
N THR A 202 -26.61 -15.83 0.93
CA THR A 202 -27.54 -16.96 0.96
C THR A 202 -28.15 -17.17 2.35
N ARG A 203 -27.56 -16.57 3.39
CA ARG A 203 -27.98 -16.68 4.79
C ARG A 203 -28.47 -15.34 5.31
N GLU A 204 -29.38 -15.39 6.27
CA GLU A 204 -29.92 -14.20 6.91
C GLU A 204 -29.00 -13.80 8.07
N ALA A 205 -28.29 -12.68 7.94
CA ALA A 205 -27.46 -12.14 9.01
C ALA A 205 -28.33 -11.42 10.03
N VAL A 206 -28.05 -11.64 11.33
CA VAL A 206 -28.85 -11.11 12.44
C VAL A 206 -28.02 -10.35 13.46
N ALA A 207 -26.70 -10.56 13.52
CA ALA A 207 -25.81 -9.81 14.38
C ALA A 207 -24.37 -9.86 13.87
N LEU A 208 -23.55 -8.92 14.35
CA LEU A 208 -22.12 -8.85 14.15
C LEU A 208 -21.43 -8.65 15.49
N THR A 209 -20.48 -9.51 15.83
CA THR A 209 -19.53 -9.26 16.91
C THR A 209 -18.28 -8.62 16.32
N LEU A 210 -17.95 -7.41 16.77
CA LEU A 210 -16.71 -6.72 16.40
C LEU A 210 -15.49 -7.52 16.86
N PRO A 211 -14.32 -7.36 16.21
CA PRO A 211 -13.09 -7.94 16.73
C PRO A 211 -12.73 -7.35 18.10
N THR A 212 -11.94 -8.09 18.88
CA THR A 212 -11.28 -7.56 20.07
C THR A 212 -9.89 -7.06 19.69
N THR A 213 -9.72 -5.75 19.64
CA THR A 213 -8.42 -5.10 19.43
C THR A 213 -7.81 -4.69 20.77
N ARG A 214 -7.36 -3.44 20.92
CA ARG A 214 -6.89 -2.89 22.19
C ARG A 214 -7.76 -1.69 22.59
N PRO A 215 -7.83 -1.36 23.89
CA PRO A 215 -8.45 -0.12 24.34
C PRO A 215 -7.71 1.10 23.79
N ALA A 216 -8.44 2.20 23.59
CA ALA A 216 -7.91 3.49 23.18
C ALA A 216 -7.04 4.08 24.31
N GLU A 217 -5.74 3.82 24.22
CA GLU A 217 -4.73 4.21 25.19
C GLU A 217 -3.50 4.72 24.44
N ALA A 218 -2.78 5.67 25.04
CA ALA A 218 -1.55 6.19 24.48
C ALA A 218 -0.57 5.05 24.11
N ASN A 219 -0.09 5.06 22.85
CA ASN A 219 0.81 4.05 22.27
C ASN A 219 0.19 2.65 22.09
N SER A 220 -1.14 2.54 22.08
CA SER A 220 -1.86 1.29 21.87
C SER A 220 -2.67 1.35 20.57
N SER A 221 -2.32 0.49 19.60
CA SER A 221 -3.07 0.43 18.34
C SER A 221 -4.49 -0.09 18.55
N SER A 222 -5.48 0.75 18.25
CA SER A 222 -6.90 0.47 18.55
C SER A 222 -7.77 0.72 17.32
N LEU A 223 -8.78 -0.12 17.09
CA LEU A 223 -9.72 0.04 15.97
C LEU A 223 -10.97 0.78 16.42
N HIS A 224 -11.31 1.86 15.71
CA HIS A 224 -12.48 2.66 15.98
C HIS A 224 -13.50 2.57 14.85
N ILE A 225 -14.78 2.43 15.20
CA ILE A 225 -15.91 2.36 14.26
C ILE A 225 -16.80 3.58 14.46
N PHE A 226 -17.03 4.33 13.38
CA PHE A 226 -17.88 5.53 13.37
C PHE A 226 -19.27 5.26 12.80
N ALA A 227 -19.37 4.40 11.79
CA ALA A 227 -20.64 4.04 11.17
C ALA A 227 -20.58 2.64 10.55
N LEU A 228 -21.75 2.02 10.37
CA LEU A 228 -21.95 0.74 9.67
C LEU A 228 -23.14 0.86 8.73
N SER A 229 -23.03 0.30 7.52
CA SER A 229 -24.14 0.16 6.58
C SER A 229 -24.08 -1.19 5.87
N LEU A 230 -25.23 -1.82 5.69
CA LEU A 230 -25.35 -3.16 5.10
C LEU A 230 -25.82 -3.04 3.66
N GLN A 231 -25.16 -3.70 2.72
CA GLN A 231 -25.57 -3.74 1.31
C GLN A 231 -26.47 -4.96 1.07
N PRO A 232 -27.79 -4.81 0.83
CA PRO A 232 -28.66 -5.96 0.57
C PRO A 232 -28.31 -6.63 -0.75
N ALA A 233 -28.48 -7.96 -0.81
CA ALA A 233 -28.34 -8.71 -2.05
C ALA A 233 -29.56 -8.50 -2.96
N ALA A 234 -29.33 -8.21 -4.25
CA ALA A 234 -30.39 -8.23 -5.26
C ALA A 234 -30.60 -9.66 -5.78
N GLU A 235 -31.86 -10.07 -5.94
CA GLU A 235 -32.17 -11.30 -6.64
C GLU A 235 -31.82 -11.18 -8.14
N GLY A 236 -31.18 -12.21 -8.69
CA GLY A 236 -30.80 -12.24 -10.10
C GLY A 236 -29.47 -11.54 -10.37
N ARG A 237 -29.36 -10.88 -11.53
CA ARG A 237 -28.16 -10.11 -11.89
C ARG A 237 -28.37 -8.65 -11.54
N ALA A 238 -27.47 -8.06 -10.77
CA ALA A 238 -27.48 -6.63 -10.50
C ALA A 238 -26.04 -6.15 -10.32
N LEU A 239 -25.71 -4.98 -10.87
CA LEU A 239 -24.37 -4.40 -10.77
C LEU A 239 -24.45 -3.02 -10.15
N SER A 240 -23.42 -2.68 -9.36
CA SER A 240 -23.15 -1.31 -8.95
C SER A 240 -21.80 -0.87 -9.52
N LEU A 241 -21.68 0.42 -9.84
CA LEU A 241 -20.43 1.07 -10.20
C LEU A 241 -20.04 2.03 -9.07
N ARG A 242 -18.87 1.80 -8.50
CA ARG A 242 -18.28 2.62 -7.43
C ARG A 242 -16.94 3.19 -7.89
N ASP A 243 -16.45 4.20 -7.18
CA ASP A 243 -15.12 4.79 -7.38
C ASP A 243 -14.78 5.08 -8.85
N ALA A 244 -15.73 5.66 -9.57
CA ALA A 244 -15.55 6.01 -10.97
C ALA A 244 -14.85 7.38 -11.08
N HIS A 245 -13.61 7.41 -11.55
CA HIS A 245 -12.82 8.65 -11.66
C HIS A 245 -11.79 8.59 -12.80
N SER A 246 -11.46 9.75 -13.37
CA SER A 246 -10.33 9.87 -14.29
C SER A 246 -9.03 9.68 -13.53
N THR A 247 -8.09 8.94 -14.11
CA THR A 247 -6.73 8.85 -13.59
C THR A 247 -5.77 9.62 -14.49
N THR A 248 -4.55 9.77 -13.98
CA THR A 248 -3.42 10.34 -14.70
C THR A 248 -2.54 9.26 -15.35
N SER A 249 -2.76 7.99 -15.01
CA SER A 249 -2.08 6.83 -15.59
C SER A 249 -2.53 6.56 -17.02
N LEU A 250 -1.59 6.11 -17.86
CA LEU A 250 -1.86 5.71 -19.23
C LEU A 250 -2.04 4.20 -19.34
N LEU A 251 -2.91 3.78 -20.26
CA LEU A 251 -2.92 2.40 -20.73
C LEU A 251 -1.77 2.18 -21.72
N ASP A 252 -1.42 0.92 -22.00
CA ASP A 252 -0.40 0.56 -22.99
C ASP A 252 -0.66 1.19 -24.38
N SER A 253 -1.92 1.46 -24.70
CA SER A 253 -2.33 2.14 -25.93
C SER A 253 -2.07 3.65 -25.94
N GLY A 254 -1.56 4.22 -24.85
CA GLY A 254 -1.39 5.66 -24.61
C GLY A 254 -2.69 6.39 -24.30
N ALA A 255 -3.81 5.67 -24.12
CA ALA A 255 -5.08 6.27 -23.70
C ALA A 255 -5.04 6.65 -22.22
N GLN A 256 -5.66 7.77 -21.86
CA GLN A 256 -5.90 8.10 -20.45
C GLN A 256 -6.89 7.07 -19.89
N SER A 257 -6.63 6.57 -18.68
CA SER A 257 -7.54 5.65 -18.02
C SER A 257 -8.61 6.38 -17.20
N VAL A 258 -9.84 5.85 -17.25
CA VAL A 258 -10.89 6.09 -16.26
C VAL A 258 -11.08 4.78 -15.52
N GLU A 259 -10.91 4.81 -14.21
CA GLU A 259 -11.13 3.63 -13.39
C GLU A 259 -12.54 3.59 -12.85
N ALA A 260 -13.03 2.37 -12.61
CA ALA A 260 -14.28 2.12 -11.92
C ALA A 260 -14.21 0.76 -11.24
N THR A 261 -14.85 0.65 -10.08
CA THR A 261 -15.06 -0.63 -9.39
C THR A 261 -16.45 -1.17 -9.74
N VAL A 262 -16.48 -2.36 -10.35
CA VAL A 262 -17.72 -3.07 -10.67
C VAL A 262 -18.00 -4.07 -9.57
N VAL A 263 -19.15 -3.95 -8.92
CA VAL A 263 -19.58 -4.85 -7.85
C VAL A 263 -20.73 -5.70 -8.36
N ASN A 264 -20.61 -7.03 -8.24
CA ASN A 264 -21.76 -7.90 -8.48
C ASN A 264 -22.64 -7.94 -7.24
N ALA A 265 -23.66 -7.09 -7.24
CA ALA A 265 -24.64 -7.00 -6.17
C ALA A 265 -25.82 -7.97 -6.34
N GLY A 266 -25.79 -8.81 -7.37
CA GLY A 266 -26.79 -9.84 -7.62
C GLY A 266 -26.46 -11.17 -6.93
N THR A 267 -27.43 -12.07 -6.90
CA THR A 267 -27.24 -13.48 -6.50
C THR A 267 -26.78 -14.37 -7.65
N VAL A 268 -26.65 -13.84 -8.88
CA VAL A 268 -26.20 -14.57 -10.07
C VAL A 268 -24.83 -14.09 -10.52
N ALA A 269 -23.92 -15.03 -10.81
CA ALA A 269 -22.60 -14.72 -11.35
C ALA A 269 -22.70 -14.07 -12.74
N VAL A 270 -21.86 -13.05 -12.99
CA VAL A 270 -21.64 -12.51 -14.33
C VAL A 270 -20.58 -13.35 -15.02
N LEU A 271 -20.86 -13.75 -16.26
CA LEU A 271 -20.02 -14.64 -17.06
C LEU A 271 -19.68 -14.05 -18.43
N ALA A 272 -18.76 -14.67 -19.17
CA ALA A 272 -18.35 -14.18 -20.49
C ALA A 272 -19.54 -14.12 -21.46
N ALA A 273 -20.48 -15.06 -21.35
CA ALA A 273 -21.72 -15.09 -22.12
C ALA A 273 -22.66 -13.89 -21.84
N ASP A 274 -22.51 -13.21 -20.70
CA ASP A 274 -23.26 -11.98 -20.42
C ASP A 274 -22.65 -10.76 -21.16
N GLY A 275 -21.44 -10.89 -21.71
CA GLY A 275 -20.82 -9.88 -22.56
C GLY A 275 -20.62 -8.53 -21.89
N LEU A 276 -20.32 -8.52 -20.58
CA LEU A 276 -20.21 -7.30 -19.79
C LEU A 276 -19.01 -6.46 -20.26
N SER A 277 -19.29 -5.20 -20.59
CA SER A 277 -18.31 -4.21 -21.03
C SER A 277 -18.60 -2.86 -20.38
N LEU A 278 -17.55 -2.07 -20.16
CA LEU A 278 -17.63 -0.74 -19.59
C LEU A 278 -17.06 0.30 -20.53
N SER A 279 -17.77 1.43 -20.62
CA SER A 279 -17.41 2.56 -21.45
C SER A 279 -17.72 3.87 -20.73
N VAL A 280 -17.05 4.94 -21.13
CA VAL A 280 -17.31 6.31 -20.71
C VAL A 280 -18.01 7.07 -21.84
N ASP A 281 -19.15 7.68 -21.53
CA ASP A 281 -19.84 8.64 -22.37
C ASP A 281 -19.71 10.04 -21.74
N VAL A 282 -18.85 10.87 -22.33
CA VAL A 282 -18.56 12.21 -21.81
C VAL A 282 -18.30 13.17 -22.98
N PRO A 283 -18.90 14.38 -22.97
CA PRO A 283 -18.55 15.42 -23.92
C PRO A 283 -17.04 15.71 -23.91
N GLY A 284 -16.44 15.96 -25.07
CA GLY A 284 -15.01 16.27 -25.13
C GLY A 284 -14.06 15.06 -25.08
N ALA A 285 -14.53 13.83 -24.86
CA ALA A 285 -13.71 12.63 -25.05
C ALA A 285 -14.50 11.51 -25.75
N ARG A 286 -13.82 10.39 -26.03
CA ARG A 286 -14.43 9.14 -26.47
C ARG A 286 -13.74 7.96 -25.82
N THR A 287 -14.50 6.92 -25.51
CA THR A 287 -13.92 5.62 -25.18
C THR A 287 -13.20 5.07 -26.42
N VAL A 288 -11.95 4.67 -26.25
CA VAL A 288 -11.13 4.00 -27.27
C VAL A 288 -10.78 2.57 -26.87
N GLU A 289 -10.83 2.26 -25.58
CA GLU A 289 -10.49 0.94 -25.04
C GLU A 289 -11.49 0.60 -23.93
N PRO A 290 -12.64 -0.02 -24.27
CA PRO A 290 -13.62 -0.44 -23.28
C PRO A 290 -13.05 -1.53 -22.37
N ALA A 291 -13.35 -1.47 -21.08
CA ALA A 291 -13.04 -2.58 -20.19
C ALA A 291 -14.04 -3.71 -20.40
N ARG A 292 -13.62 -4.95 -20.12
CA ARG A 292 -14.49 -6.13 -20.17
C ARG A 292 -14.36 -6.91 -18.87
N ILE A 293 -15.46 -7.52 -18.46
CA ILE A 293 -15.48 -8.47 -17.36
C ILE A 293 -16.09 -9.75 -17.90
N THR A 294 -15.32 -10.81 -17.79
CA THR A 294 -15.71 -12.16 -18.21
C THR A 294 -16.18 -12.99 -17.04
N ARG A 295 -15.83 -12.59 -15.80
CA ARG A 295 -16.28 -13.31 -14.62
C ARG A 295 -16.32 -12.43 -13.39
N LEU A 296 -17.45 -12.45 -12.70
CA LEU A 296 -17.62 -11.81 -11.40
C LEU A 296 -18.66 -12.58 -10.57
N ALA A 297 -18.22 -13.24 -9.49
CA ALA A 297 -19.14 -13.99 -8.64
C ALA A 297 -20.01 -13.04 -7.79
N PRO A 298 -21.17 -13.49 -7.27
CA PRO A 298 -21.96 -12.72 -6.31
C PRO A 298 -21.11 -12.21 -5.14
N GLY A 299 -21.16 -10.90 -4.88
CA GLY A 299 -20.41 -10.24 -3.82
C GLY A 299 -18.93 -9.99 -4.14
N ASP A 300 -18.39 -10.45 -5.27
CA ASP A 300 -17.06 -10.06 -5.72
C ASP A 300 -17.09 -8.68 -6.40
N GLN A 301 -15.93 -8.03 -6.41
CA GLN A 301 -15.71 -6.77 -7.13
C GLN A 301 -14.48 -6.85 -8.04
N ALA A 302 -14.49 -6.05 -9.10
CA ALA A 302 -13.37 -5.89 -10.01
C ALA A 302 -13.13 -4.41 -10.29
N ARG A 303 -11.91 -3.93 -10.03
CA ARG A 303 -11.45 -2.63 -10.52
C ARG A 303 -11.08 -2.76 -11.98
N VAL A 304 -11.69 -1.95 -12.83
CA VAL A 304 -11.46 -1.97 -14.27
C VAL A 304 -10.89 -0.64 -14.74
N ARG A 305 -10.21 -0.68 -15.89
CA ARG A 305 -9.55 0.46 -16.52
C ARG A 305 -10.16 0.68 -17.89
N ILE A 306 -10.74 1.86 -18.12
CA ILE A 306 -11.43 2.22 -19.37
C ILE A 306 -10.61 3.29 -20.07
N GLY A 307 -10.08 3.00 -21.26
CA GLY A 307 -9.27 3.95 -22.00
C GLY A 307 -10.12 4.98 -22.73
N ILE A 308 -9.88 6.26 -22.45
CA ILE A 308 -10.48 7.40 -23.14
C ILE A 308 -9.42 8.21 -23.90
N ARG A 309 -9.85 8.89 -24.96
CA ARG A 309 -9.05 9.95 -25.60
C ARG A 309 -9.88 11.21 -25.75
N SER A 310 -9.30 12.33 -25.30
CA SER A 310 -9.83 13.65 -25.53
C SER A 310 -10.01 13.92 -27.02
N ARG A 311 -11.09 14.62 -27.35
CA ARG A 311 -11.39 15.08 -28.71
C ARG A 311 -10.53 16.31 -29.02
N PRO A 312 -10.23 16.57 -30.31
CA PRO A 312 -9.58 17.82 -30.70
C PRO A 312 -10.32 19.03 -30.12
N GLY A 313 -9.58 19.97 -29.51
CA GLY A 313 -10.13 21.16 -28.86
C GLY A 313 -10.44 21.02 -27.37
N THR A 314 -10.39 19.82 -26.80
CA THR A 314 -10.47 19.62 -25.35
C THR A 314 -9.10 19.79 -24.72
N ALA A 315 -8.93 20.85 -23.94
CA ALA A 315 -7.67 21.12 -23.24
C ALA A 315 -7.42 20.07 -22.13
N PRO A 316 -6.15 19.66 -21.88
CA PRO A 316 -5.84 18.79 -20.75
C PRO A 316 -6.29 19.39 -19.42
N GLY A 317 -6.89 18.59 -18.55
CA GLY A 317 -7.47 19.05 -17.28
C GLY A 317 -8.90 19.58 -17.39
N THR A 318 -9.58 19.45 -18.54
CA THR A 318 -10.99 19.87 -18.67
C THR A 318 -11.87 18.99 -17.80
N ALA A 319 -12.50 19.56 -16.76
CA ALA A 319 -13.52 18.88 -15.97
C ALA A 319 -14.86 18.87 -16.72
N GLN A 320 -15.47 17.70 -16.84
CA GLN A 320 -16.71 17.52 -17.57
C GLN A 320 -17.55 16.39 -16.97
N ASP A 321 -18.83 16.65 -16.72
CA ASP A 321 -19.76 15.61 -16.30
C ASP A 321 -20.02 14.62 -17.44
N GLY A 322 -19.92 13.34 -17.13
CA GLY A 322 -20.19 12.21 -18.02
C GLY A 322 -20.66 10.98 -17.27
N ASP A 323 -21.03 9.96 -18.03
CA ASP A 323 -21.55 8.70 -17.51
C ASP A 323 -20.54 7.57 -17.75
N VAL A 324 -20.19 6.86 -16.67
CA VAL A 324 -19.52 5.57 -16.77
C VAL A 324 -20.60 4.50 -16.82
N VAL A 325 -20.64 3.75 -17.91
CA VAL A 325 -21.75 2.86 -18.25
C VAL A 325 -21.25 1.43 -18.37
N ALA A 326 -21.88 0.52 -17.63
CA ALA A 326 -21.72 -0.92 -17.80
C ALA A 326 -22.86 -1.48 -18.65
N ARG A 327 -22.52 -2.20 -19.72
CA ARG A 327 -23.47 -2.85 -20.62
C ARG A 327 -23.19 -4.34 -20.72
N GLY A 328 -24.23 -5.15 -20.57
CA GLY A 328 -24.18 -6.60 -20.73
C GLY A 328 -25.51 -7.11 -21.28
N ARG A 329 -25.47 -8.20 -22.05
CA ARG A 329 -26.65 -8.78 -22.71
C ARG A 329 -27.42 -7.79 -23.59
N GLY A 330 -26.70 -6.83 -24.19
CA GLY A 330 -27.27 -5.77 -25.02
C GLY A 330 -28.00 -4.65 -24.25
N GLN A 331 -28.03 -4.70 -22.92
CA GLN A 331 -28.74 -3.75 -22.07
C GLN A 331 -27.77 -2.99 -21.16
N GLN A 332 -28.21 -1.84 -20.64
CA GLN A 332 -27.47 -1.13 -19.58
C GLN A 332 -27.66 -1.86 -18.26
N ALA A 333 -26.55 -2.33 -17.69
CA ALA A 333 -26.54 -3.07 -16.42
C ALA A 333 -26.40 -2.13 -15.22
N ALA A 334 -25.56 -1.10 -15.35
CA ALA A 334 -25.36 -0.06 -14.35
C ALA A 334 -24.82 1.21 -15.03
N THR A 335 -25.04 2.36 -14.40
CA THR A 335 -24.47 3.64 -14.81
C THR A 335 -24.18 4.49 -13.60
N VAL A 336 -23.13 5.30 -13.67
CA VAL A 336 -22.83 6.28 -12.65
C VAL A 336 -22.37 7.57 -13.31
N ARG A 337 -22.98 8.69 -12.91
CA ARG A 337 -22.62 10.02 -13.41
C ARG A 337 -21.53 10.64 -12.54
N ARG A 338 -20.46 11.13 -13.15
CA ARG A 338 -19.30 11.70 -12.45
C ARG A 338 -18.74 12.89 -13.21
N SER A 339 -18.15 13.83 -12.47
CA SER A 339 -17.27 14.84 -13.06
C SER A 339 -15.93 14.20 -13.36
N LEU A 340 -15.56 14.14 -14.65
CA LEU A 340 -14.35 13.51 -15.14
C LEU A 340 -13.36 14.56 -15.62
N THR A 341 -12.08 14.36 -15.32
CA THR A 341 -11.00 15.21 -15.83
C THR A 341 -10.47 14.63 -17.13
N LEU A 342 -10.56 15.38 -18.23
CA LEU A 342 -10.19 14.94 -19.58
C LEU A 342 -8.77 15.42 -19.93
N GLY A 343 -7.91 14.47 -20.28
CA GLY A 343 -6.47 14.69 -20.43
C GLY A 343 -5.77 14.94 -19.08
N VAL A 344 -4.45 14.86 -19.09
CA VAL A 344 -3.62 15.06 -17.89
C VAL A 344 -3.07 16.50 -17.89
N PRO A 345 -3.52 17.38 -16.96
CA PRO A 345 -2.98 18.75 -16.88
C PRO A 345 -1.50 18.75 -16.48
N ASP A 346 -0.83 19.90 -16.62
CA ASP A 346 0.49 20.07 -16.02
C ASP A 346 0.39 20.10 -14.50
N TYR A 347 1.31 19.38 -13.85
CA TYR A 347 1.44 19.37 -12.40
C TYR A 347 2.02 20.70 -11.93
N ARG A 348 1.37 21.31 -10.95
CA ARG A 348 1.82 22.52 -10.26
C ARG A 348 2.50 22.13 -8.94
N PRO A 349 3.41 22.97 -8.41
CA PRO A 349 4.08 22.70 -7.14
C PRO A 349 3.14 22.98 -5.94
N THR A 350 2.02 22.26 -5.86
CA THR A 350 1.02 22.35 -4.78
C THR A 350 0.45 20.97 -4.49
N ASP A 351 0.12 20.68 -3.23
CA ASP A 351 -0.46 19.38 -2.85
C ASP A 351 -1.72 19.04 -3.66
N ALA A 352 -2.62 20.02 -3.83
CA ALA A 352 -3.85 19.84 -4.62
C ALA A 352 -3.61 19.42 -6.09
N SER A 353 -2.45 19.77 -6.67
CA SER A 353 -2.12 19.34 -8.02
C SER A 353 -1.40 17.99 -8.02
N LEU A 354 -0.45 17.81 -7.12
CA LEU A 354 0.39 16.61 -7.06
C LEU A 354 -0.42 15.38 -6.59
N SER A 355 -1.41 15.57 -5.72
CA SER A 355 -2.24 14.48 -5.18
C SER A 355 -3.15 13.82 -6.23
N THR A 356 -3.19 14.36 -7.45
CA THR A 356 -3.88 13.74 -8.60
C THR A 356 -3.00 12.71 -9.33
N HIS A 357 -1.70 12.65 -9.03
CA HIS A 357 -0.81 11.60 -9.49
C HIS A 357 -1.01 10.33 -8.65
N GLN A 358 -0.84 9.15 -9.26
CA GLN A 358 -1.00 7.87 -8.58
C GLN A 358 0.03 6.86 -9.06
N ALA A 359 0.26 5.80 -8.26
CA ALA A 359 1.13 4.71 -8.64
C ALA A 359 0.68 4.06 -9.97
N PRO A 360 1.58 3.95 -10.96
CA PRO A 360 1.21 3.51 -12.30
C PRO A 360 0.96 2.01 -12.37
N TYR A 361 0.28 1.59 -13.43
CA TYR A 361 -0.16 0.20 -13.57
C TYR A 361 0.98 -0.81 -13.63
N TRP A 362 2.09 -0.46 -14.30
CA TRP A 362 3.27 -1.31 -14.31
C TRP A 362 3.79 -1.55 -12.87
N PHE A 363 3.78 -0.53 -12.01
CA PHE A 363 4.25 -0.66 -10.62
C PHE A 363 3.27 -1.49 -9.80
N GLN A 364 1.97 -1.31 -10.01
CA GLN A 364 0.95 -2.14 -9.37
C GLN A 364 1.09 -3.62 -9.75
N GLU A 365 1.50 -3.92 -10.98
CA GLU A 365 1.61 -5.28 -11.52
C GLU A 365 2.98 -5.93 -11.29
N ALA A 366 4.02 -5.13 -11.02
CA ALA A 366 5.41 -5.55 -10.85
C ALA A 366 5.62 -6.51 -9.67
N LYS A 367 5.05 -6.18 -8.51
CA LYS A 367 5.07 -6.95 -7.24
C LYS A 367 6.42 -7.15 -6.56
N PHE A 368 7.51 -7.33 -7.31
CA PHE A 368 8.82 -7.67 -6.75
C PHE A 368 9.93 -6.82 -7.38
N GLY A 369 10.74 -6.19 -6.54
CA GLY A 369 11.88 -5.36 -6.95
C GLY A 369 13.12 -5.63 -6.10
N ILE A 370 14.28 -5.16 -6.60
CA ILE A 370 15.57 -5.24 -5.89
C ILE A 370 16.00 -3.85 -5.42
N PHE A 371 16.20 -3.69 -4.12
CA PHE A 371 16.85 -2.52 -3.55
C PHE A 371 18.36 -2.74 -3.47
N ILE A 372 19.16 -1.68 -3.57
CA ILE A 372 20.60 -1.77 -3.53
C ILE A 372 21.16 -0.65 -2.67
N HIS A 373 21.61 -0.98 -1.45
CA HIS A 373 22.40 -0.08 -0.60
C HIS A 373 23.89 -0.31 -0.81
N TRP A 374 24.49 0.59 -1.58
CA TRP A 374 25.90 0.56 -1.93
C TRP A 374 26.51 1.95 -1.86
N GLY A 375 27.65 2.09 -1.20
CA GLY A 375 28.28 3.38 -0.98
C GLY A 375 29.62 3.25 -0.28
N VAL A 376 30.13 4.35 0.29
CA VAL A 376 31.43 4.37 0.97
C VAL A 376 31.38 3.49 2.23
N TYR A 377 30.24 3.42 2.91
CA TYR A 377 29.99 2.51 4.04
C TYR A 377 30.19 1.03 3.71
N SER A 378 30.16 0.64 2.43
CA SER A 378 30.45 -0.73 1.99
C SER A 378 31.94 -1.10 2.11
N VAL A 379 32.82 -0.13 2.38
CA VAL A 379 34.26 -0.35 2.64
C VAL A 379 34.49 -0.89 4.04
N PRO A 380 34.09 -0.20 5.13
CA PRO A 380 34.24 -0.77 6.46
C PRO A 380 33.35 -2.00 6.69
N ALA A 381 32.20 -2.08 6.00
CA ALA A 381 31.33 -3.26 5.94
C ALA A 381 31.05 -3.90 7.30
N TRP A 382 30.70 -3.09 8.30
CA TRP A 382 30.63 -3.57 9.68
C TRP A 382 29.49 -2.93 10.48
N ALA A 383 28.74 -3.77 11.17
CA ALA A 383 27.87 -3.39 12.29
C ALA A 383 27.70 -4.59 13.24
N PRO A 384 27.39 -4.37 14.53
CA PRO A 384 26.94 -5.44 15.41
C PRO A 384 25.64 -6.06 14.88
N VAL A 385 25.71 -7.33 14.49
CA VAL A 385 24.60 -8.06 13.86
C VAL A 385 23.35 -8.00 14.73
N GLY A 386 22.23 -7.56 14.14
CA GLY A 386 20.93 -7.48 14.79
C GLY A 386 20.75 -6.32 15.76
N THR A 387 21.70 -5.38 15.83
CA THR A 387 21.59 -4.19 16.68
C THR A 387 21.38 -2.92 15.87
N GLN A 388 22.06 -2.79 14.74
CA GLN A 388 22.06 -1.57 13.94
C GLN A 388 22.56 -1.85 12.52
N TYR A 389 22.31 -0.92 11.59
CA TYR A 389 22.61 -1.10 10.17
C TYR A 389 24.04 -0.69 9.80
N ALA A 390 24.65 -1.38 8.83
CA ALA A 390 26.03 -1.13 8.42
C ALA A 390 26.19 0.15 7.59
N GLU A 391 25.17 0.55 6.83
CA GLU A 391 25.18 1.80 6.04
C GLU A 391 25.10 3.07 6.90
N TRP A 392 24.87 2.92 8.21
CA TRP A 392 24.88 3.99 9.21
C TRP A 392 26.25 4.15 9.91
N TYR A 393 27.29 3.48 9.41
CA TYR A 393 28.62 3.40 10.03
C TYR A 393 29.16 4.76 10.49
N TRP A 394 29.11 5.79 9.62
CA TRP A 394 29.65 7.11 9.97
C TRP A 394 28.93 7.76 11.16
N ASN A 395 27.61 7.61 11.26
CA ASN A 395 26.87 8.12 12.42
C ASN A 395 27.15 7.32 13.69
N GLN A 396 27.20 6.00 13.57
CA GLN A 396 27.44 5.13 14.72
C GLN A 396 28.85 5.28 15.29
N MET A 397 29.86 5.56 14.46
CA MET A 397 31.22 5.82 14.93
C MET A 397 31.38 7.17 15.66
N GLN A 398 30.34 8.02 15.73
CA GLN A 398 30.39 9.29 16.49
C GLN A 398 30.05 9.13 17.97
N ASP A 399 29.46 8.01 18.39
CA ASP A 399 29.07 7.79 19.80
C ASP A 399 30.10 6.89 20.52
N PRO A 400 30.82 7.41 21.53
CA PRO A 400 31.79 6.62 22.31
C PRO A 400 31.21 5.37 22.99
N ASN A 401 29.89 5.29 23.17
CA ASN A 401 29.21 4.13 23.74
C ASN A 401 28.77 3.12 22.68
N ASN A 402 28.82 3.48 21.39
CA ASN A 402 28.45 2.60 20.31
C ASN A 402 29.60 1.64 19.96
N PRO A 403 29.34 0.34 19.73
CA PRO A 403 30.39 -0.61 19.33
C PRO A 403 31.16 -0.22 18.06
N THR A 404 30.55 0.51 17.13
CA THR A 404 31.24 1.00 15.92
C THR A 404 32.38 1.95 16.25
N TYR A 405 32.26 2.79 17.28
CA TYR A 405 33.34 3.68 17.73
C TYR A 405 34.58 2.90 18.18
N ALA A 406 34.38 1.86 19.00
CA ALA A 406 35.48 1.01 19.48
C ALA A 406 36.07 0.18 18.33
N HIS A 407 35.23 -0.43 17.49
CA HIS A 407 35.67 -1.19 16.34
C HIS A 407 36.49 -0.32 15.37
N HIS A 408 36.06 0.91 15.11
CA HIS A 408 36.77 1.84 14.23
C HIS A 408 38.16 2.17 14.77
N ARG A 409 38.25 2.50 16.07
CA ARG A 409 39.53 2.77 16.75
C ARG A 409 40.47 1.58 16.64
N ASP A 410 39.96 0.40 16.96
CA ASP A 410 40.79 -0.81 17.10
C ASP A 410 41.23 -1.35 15.73
N THR A 411 40.50 -1.04 14.65
CA THR A 411 40.77 -1.53 13.29
C THR A 411 41.55 -0.51 12.44
N TYR A 412 41.18 0.76 12.50
CA TYR A 412 41.70 1.82 11.61
C TYR A 412 42.57 2.86 12.36
N GLY A 413 42.34 3.03 13.66
CA GLY A 413 43.06 3.99 14.52
C GLY A 413 42.29 5.30 14.72
N GLU A 414 42.64 6.04 15.79
CA GLU A 414 41.94 7.29 16.17
C GLU A 414 42.12 8.44 15.17
N SER A 415 43.16 8.38 14.33
CA SER A 415 43.45 9.39 13.32
C SER A 415 42.84 9.09 11.96
N PHE A 416 42.08 8.00 11.83
CA PHE A 416 41.40 7.64 10.59
C PHE A 416 40.01 8.26 10.61
N ASP A 417 39.72 9.17 9.68
CA ASP A 417 38.41 9.79 9.56
C ASP A 417 37.55 9.02 8.55
N TYR A 418 36.23 9.20 8.59
CA TYR A 418 35.33 8.45 7.72
C TYR A 418 35.65 8.63 6.23
N ASP A 419 36.00 9.85 5.82
CA ASP A 419 36.31 10.17 4.43
C ASP A 419 37.58 9.49 3.91
N ASP A 420 38.44 8.97 4.79
CA ASP A 420 39.60 8.15 4.39
C ASP A 420 39.19 6.80 3.76
N PHE A 421 37.91 6.41 3.86
CA PHE A 421 37.34 5.29 3.13
C PHE A 421 37.02 5.62 1.65
N ILE A 422 36.84 6.89 1.27
CA ILE A 422 36.46 7.28 -0.10
C ILE A 422 37.44 6.73 -1.16
N PRO A 423 38.78 6.85 -1.01
CA PRO A 423 39.73 6.30 -1.98
C PRO A 423 39.76 4.76 -2.04
N GLN A 424 39.17 4.10 -1.04
CA GLN A 424 39.09 2.64 -0.94
C GLN A 424 37.80 2.09 -1.57
N PHE A 425 36.77 2.92 -1.72
CA PHE A 425 35.60 2.61 -2.52
C PHE A 425 35.95 2.67 -4.01
N ARG A 426 36.33 1.53 -4.60
CA ARG A 426 36.89 1.48 -5.96
C ARG A 426 35.96 0.90 -7.01
N ALA A 427 34.95 0.10 -6.63
CA ALA A 427 34.07 -0.59 -7.57
C ALA A 427 34.81 -1.36 -8.69
N GLU A 428 36.01 -1.87 -8.41
CA GLU A 428 36.93 -2.42 -9.42
C GLU A 428 36.42 -3.70 -10.09
N ARG A 429 35.45 -4.37 -9.47
CA ARG A 429 34.77 -5.58 -9.94
C ARG A 429 33.28 -5.37 -10.18
N PHE A 430 32.82 -4.11 -10.19
CA PHE A 430 31.46 -3.78 -10.56
C PHE A 430 31.22 -4.03 -12.06
N ASP A 431 30.39 -5.03 -12.34
CA ASP A 431 29.85 -5.34 -13.66
C ASP A 431 28.33 -5.07 -13.67
N PRO A 432 27.88 -3.94 -14.25
CA PRO A 432 26.47 -3.58 -14.25
C PRO A 432 25.61 -4.58 -15.06
N ARG A 433 26.20 -5.30 -16.02
CA ARG A 433 25.48 -6.35 -16.77
C ARG A 433 25.14 -7.52 -15.85
N SER A 434 26.13 -8.03 -15.13
CA SER A 434 25.93 -9.16 -14.21
C SER A 434 24.91 -8.85 -13.13
N TRP A 435 24.85 -7.60 -12.65
CA TRP A 435 23.83 -7.16 -11.70
C TRP A 435 22.42 -7.22 -12.29
N VAL A 436 22.18 -6.57 -13.43
CA VAL A 436 20.82 -6.53 -14.00
C VAL A 436 20.35 -7.91 -14.48
N GLU A 437 21.26 -8.75 -14.99
CA GLU A 437 20.95 -10.14 -15.34
C GLU A 437 20.59 -10.96 -14.09
N LEU A 438 21.26 -10.75 -12.94
CA LEU A 438 20.89 -11.37 -11.67
C LEU A 438 19.51 -10.91 -11.19
N PHE A 439 19.17 -9.64 -11.31
CA PHE A 439 17.86 -9.11 -10.89
C PHE A 439 16.73 -9.71 -11.74
N ARG A 440 16.95 -9.81 -13.06
CA ARG A 440 16.03 -10.53 -13.95
C ARG A 440 15.93 -12.00 -13.59
N ASP A 441 17.06 -12.66 -13.33
CA ASP A 441 17.08 -14.08 -12.93
C ASP A 441 16.33 -14.31 -11.62
N ALA A 442 16.31 -13.33 -10.72
CA ALA A 442 15.53 -13.34 -9.49
C ALA A 442 14.02 -13.18 -9.69
N GLY A 443 13.58 -12.81 -10.90
CA GLY A 443 12.18 -12.53 -11.21
C GLY A 443 11.73 -11.11 -10.84
N ALA A 444 12.64 -10.22 -10.46
CA ALA A 444 12.31 -8.83 -10.20
C ALA A 444 11.79 -8.13 -11.47
N GLN A 445 10.96 -7.11 -11.29
CA GLN A 445 10.41 -6.28 -12.37
C GLN A 445 10.98 -4.85 -12.34
N TYR A 446 11.68 -4.48 -11.27
CA TYR A 446 12.34 -3.19 -11.11
C TYR A 446 13.52 -3.28 -10.15
N HIS A 447 14.40 -2.28 -10.18
CA HIS A 447 15.47 -2.11 -9.21
C HIS A 447 15.57 -0.66 -8.75
N VAL A 448 16.05 -0.45 -7.52
CA VAL A 448 16.24 0.88 -6.91
C VAL A 448 17.66 0.94 -6.34
N LEU A 449 18.50 1.83 -6.87
CA LEU A 449 19.86 2.05 -6.37
C LEU A 449 19.92 3.28 -5.47
N THR A 450 20.62 3.20 -4.33
CA THR A 450 21.00 4.39 -3.55
C THR A 450 21.85 5.34 -4.38
N SER A 451 21.25 6.38 -4.96
CA SER A 451 22.00 7.39 -5.71
C SER A 451 22.89 8.21 -4.76
N LYS A 452 22.35 8.55 -3.57
CA LYS A 452 23.03 9.16 -2.43
C LYS A 452 22.35 8.70 -1.15
N HIS A 453 23.12 8.21 -0.18
CA HIS A 453 22.65 7.86 1.16
C HIS A 453 22.98 8.98 2.18
N HIS A 454 22.66 8.81 3.46
CA HIS A 454 22.80 9.84 4.50
C HIS A 454 24.24 10.40 4.68
N GLU A 455 25.25 9.64 4.27
CA GLU A 455 26.68 10.07 4.26
C GLU A 455 26.99 11.15 3.20
N GLY A 456 26.07 11.39 2.28
CA GLY A 456 26.14 12.45 1.26
C GLY A 456 27.08 12.17 0.09
N PHE A 457 27.59 10.94 -0.07
CA PHE A 457 28.39 10.57 -1.23
C PHE A 457 27.50 10.21 -2.42
N ALA A 458 27.59 10.96 -3.52
CA ALA A 458 26.79 10.74 -4.72
C ALA A 458 27.43 9.68 -5.66
N LEU A 459 26.64 8.73 -6.14
CA LEU A 459 27.07 7.68 -7.08
C LEU A 459 27.01 8.10 -8.56
N TRP A 460 26.71 9.37 -8.84
CA TRP A 460 26.62 9.95 -10.19
C TRP A 460 27.47 11.22 -10.29
N ASP A 461 27.66 11.74 -11.51
CA ASP A 461 28.44 12.95 -11.78
C ASP A 461 27.69 14.25 -11.42
N THR A 462 27.37 14.46 -10.14
CA THR A 462 26.72 15.70 -9.70
C THR A 462 27.60 16.92 -9.97
N LYS A 463 27.01 17.99 -10.48
CA LYS A 463 27.72 19.26 -10.75
C LYS A 463 27.75 20.19 -9.54
N LEU A 464 27.09 19.80 -8.45
CA LEU A 464 26.90 20.62 -7.27
C LEU A 464 27.98 20.38 -6.20
N SER A 465 28.75 19.29 -6.30
CA SER A 465 29.84 18.93 -5.38
C SER A 465 30.88 18.06 -6.09
N ASP A 466 32.11 18.06 -5.59
CA ASP A 466 33.15 17.12 -6.00
C ASP A 466 33.07 15.79 -5.23
N ARG A 467 32.24 15.72 -4.17
CA ARG A 467 31.99 14.52 -3.36
C ARG A 467 31.12 13.50 -4.11
N ASN A 468 31.69 12.85 -5.12
CA ASN A 468 30.98 11.87 -5.92
C ASN A 468 31.89 10.80 -6.54
N ALA A 469 31.27 9.70 -6.99
CA ALA A 469 31.98 8.53 -7.53
C ALA A 469 32.74 8.78 -8.84
N VAL A 470 32.48 9.88 -9.55
CA VAL A 470 33.19 10.24 -10.79
C VAL A 470 34.48 10.99 -10.51
N LYS A 471 34.47 11.87 -9.51
CA LYS A 471 35.64 12.67 -9.12
C LYS A 471 36.49 12.01 -8.04
N MET A 472 35.92 11.05 -7.32
CA MET A 472 36.56 10.37 -6.18
C MET A 472 36.35 8.86 -6.26
N GLY A 473 37.16 8.10 -5.52
CA GLY A 473 37.03 6.65 -5.40
C GLY A 473 37.05 5.93 -6.76
N PRO A 474 35.90 5.44 -7.29
CA PRO A 474 35.87 4.63 -8.51
C PRO A 474 36.25 5.36 -9.80
N GLY A 475 36.07 6.68 -9.87
CA GLY A 475 36.22 7.44 -11.12
C GLY A 475 35.17 7.10 -12.18
N ARG A 476 33.97 6.67 -11.76
CA ARG A 476 32.91 6.09 -12.61
C ARG A 476 31.54 6.64 -12.24
N ASP A 477 30.69 6.82 -13.26
CA ASP A 477 29.29 7.18 -13.07
C ASP A 477 28.46 5.89 -12.91
N LEU A 478 28.35 5.44 -11.67
CA LEU A 478 27.79 4.13 -11.33
C LEU A 478 26.29 4.07 -11.63
N VAL A 479 25.57 5.18 -11.43
CA VAL A 479 24.15 5.28 -11.80
C VAL A 479 23.97 5.15 -13.30
N LYS A 480 24.74 5.91 -14.10
CA LYS A 480 24.65 5.85 -15.56
C LYS A 480 24.98 4.45 -16.09
N GLU A 481 26.05 3.84 -15.60
CA GLU A 481 26.50 2.52 -16.03
C GLU A 481 25.45 1.42 -15.74
N LEU A 482 24.83 1.44 -14.55
CA LEU A 482 23.77 0.49 -14.20
C LEU A 482 22.52 0.70 -15.07
N PHE A 483 22.09 1.94 -15.27
CA PHE A 483 20.90 2.25 -16.06
C PHE A 483 21.11 1.94 -17.55
N ASP A 484 22.29 2.22 -18.10
CA ASP A 484 22.64 1.85 -19.48
C ASP A 484 22.67 0.33 -19.66
N ALA A 485 23.19 -0.43 -18.69
CA ALA A 485 23.13 -1.88 -18.72
C ALA A 485 21.69 -2.40 -18.64
N SER A 486 20.87 -1.85 -17.74
CA SER A 486 19.45 -2.20 -17.62
C SER A 486 18.70 -1.97 -18.94
N ARG A 487 18.85 -0.78 -19.54
CA ARG A 487 18.24 -0.46 -20.86
C ARG A 487 18.69 -1.42 -21.97
N ARG A 488 19.94 -1.90 -21.92
CA ARG A 488 20.52 -2.72 -22.98
C ARG A 488 20.23 -4.22 -22.85
N TYR A 489 20.32 -4.76 -21.64
CA TYR A 489 20.32 -6.21 -21.40
C TYR A 489 19.03 -6.73 -20.76
N THR A 490 18.27 -5.85 -20.10
CA THR A 490 17.03 -6.15 -19.39
C THR A 490 16.04 -4.98 -19.53
N PRO A 491 15.69 -4.55 -20.75
CA PRO A 491 14.85 -3.37 -20.97
C PRO A 491 13.48 -3.46 -20.27
N GLU A 492 13.01 -4.68 -19.97
CA GLU A 492 11.81 -4.99 -19.21
C GLU A 492 11.87 -4.62 -17.72
N LEU A 493 13.06 -4.45 -17.14
CA LEU A 493 13.20 -3.98 -15.75
C LEU A 493 13.01 -2.47 -15.69
N HIS A 494 12.10 -2.01 -14.83
CA HIS A 494 11.99 -0.59 -14.52
C HIS A 494 13.15 -0.14 -13.62
N ARG A 495 13.55 1.12 -13.77
CA ARG A 495 14.77 1.67 -13.15
C ARG A 495 14.41 2.76 -12.14
N GLY A 496 14.76 2.55 -10.88
CA GLY A 496 14.51 3.47 -9.78
C GLY A 496 15.77 4.00 -9.14
N LEU A 497 15.66 5.13 -8.47
CA LEU A 497 16.72 5.69 -7.64
C LEU A 497 16.18 6.03 -6.26
N TYR A 498 16.96 5.67 -5.26
CA TYR A 498 16.79 6.17 -3.91
C TYR A 498 17.54 7.47 -3.72
N PHE A 499 16.98 8.38 -2.93
CA PHE A 499 17.62 9.64 -2.55
C PHE A 499 17.38 9.95 -1.06
N SER A 500 18.47 10.06 -0.31
CA SER A 500 18.42 10.55 1.08
C SER A 500 18.12 12.04 1.12
N MET A 501 16.98 12.42 1.71
CA MET A 501 16.65 13.83 1.95
C MET A 501 17.65 14.50 2.91
N PRO A 502 18.02 13.90 4.06
CA PRO A 502 19.06 14.46 4.92
C PRO A 502 20.47 14.13 4.43
N GLU A 503 21.43 14.91 4.91
CA GLU A 503 22.86 14.68 4.76
C GLU A 503 23.54 15.01 6.08
N TRP A 504 23.78 13.97 6.89
CA TRP A 504 24.05 14.12 8.33
C TRP A 504 25.28 14.97 8.65
N PHE A 505 26.27 14.96 7.76
CA PHE A 505 27.57 15.58 7.98
C PHE A 505 27.87 16.73 7.02
N ASN A 506 26.86 17.26 6.31
CA ASN A 506 27.07 18.43 5.46
C ASN A 506 27.40 19.68 6.32
N PRO A 507 28.53 20.39 6.09
CA PRO A 507 28.91 21.53 6.93
C PRO A 507 27.97 22.74 6.88
N ASP A 508 27.28 23.00 5.77
CA ASP A 508 26.34 24.14 5.66
C ASP A 508 25.03 23.85 6.38
N HIS A 509 24.58 22.60 6.38
CA HIS A 509 23.30 22.22 6.97
C HIS A 509 23.27 20.74 7.38
N PRO A 510 23.92 20.37 8.49
CA PRO A 510 24.03 18.99 8.94
C PRO A 510 22.71 18.53 9.56
N TRP A 511 21.76 18.21 8.71
CA TRP A 511 20.43 17.83 9.15
C TRP A 511 20.42 16.40 9.67
N MET A 512 19.97 16.23 10.91
CA MET A 512 20.07 14.98 11.70
C MET A 512 21.51 14.52 11.98
N GLY A 513 22.47 15.45 11.98
CA GLY A 513 23.84 15.18 12.42
C GLY A 513 24.57 16.45 12.84
N HIS A 514 25.85 16.54 12.49
CA HIS A 514 26.69 17.72 12.76
C HIS A 514 27.78 17.85 11.70
N ALA A 515 28.39 19.04 11.55
CA ALA A 515 29.55 19.21 10.68
C ALA A 515 30.66 18.20 11.05
N PRO A 516 31.47 17.71 10.10
CA PRO A 516 32.40 16.62 10.36
C PRO A 516 33.44 17.00 11.40
N ARG A 517 33.69 16.06 12.30
CA ARG A 517 34.77 16.10 13.28
C ARG A 517 35.33 14.70 13.48
N ASN A 518 36.57 14.63 13.93
CA ASN A 518 37.15 13.38 14.38
C ASN A 518 36.42 12.96 15.67
N PRO A 519 35.91 11.71 15.77
CA PRO A 519 35.07 11.32 16.91
C PRO A 519 35.86 11.17 18.22
N TYR A 520 37.19 11.04 18.16
CA TYR A 520 38.06 10.83 19.33
C TYR A 520 38.60 12.15 19.88
N THR A 521 39.05 13.06 19.01
CA THR A 521 39.62 14.35 19.40
C THR A 521 38.59 15.47 19.42
N LEU A 522 37.45 15.29 18.75
CA LEU A 522 36.40 16.27 18.50
C LEU A 522 36.84 17.47 17.65
N GLU A 523 38.06 17.43 17.09
CA GLU A 523 38.56 18.47 16.19
C GLU A 523 37.84 18.41 14.84
N PRO A 524 37.56 19.57 14.20
CA PRO A 524 36.95 19.61 12.88
C PRO A 524 37.78 18.86 11.84
N VAL A 525 37.11 18.11 10.95
CA VAL A 525 37.75 17.43 9.82
C VAL A 525 37.09 17.83 8.51
N PRO A 526 37.79 17.75 7.36
CA PRO A 526 37.21 18.16 6.08
C PRO A 526 36.00 17.29 5.69
N TYR A 527 34.96 17.93 5.15
CA TYR A 527 33.96 17.24 4.32
C TYR A 527 34.53 17.13 2.90
N THR A 528 35.10 16.00 2.54
CA THR A 528 35.92 15.86 1.33
C THR A 528 35.06 16.05 0.08
N GLY A 529 35.50 16.92 -0.83
CA GLY A 529 34.83 17.22 -2.11
C GLY A 529 33.69 18.25 -2.02
N TYR A 530 33.44 18.77 -0.84
CA TYR A 530 32.37 19.71 -0.58
C TYR A 530 32.62 21.12 -1.14
N THR A 531 31.54 21.82 -1.50
CA THR A 531 31.54 23.24 -1.87
C THR A 531 30.65 24.00 -0.91
N ALA A 532 31.22 24.94 -0.16
CA ALA A 532 30.53 25.68 0.90
C ALA A 532 29.64 26.84 0.41
N GLY A 533 28.76 27.30 1.30
CA GLY A 533 27.96 28.51 1.15
C GLY A 533 26.70 28.33 0.33
N LYS A 534 26.13 27.12 0.29
CA LYS A 534 24.88 26.83 -0.42
C LYS A 534 23.74 26.65 0.57
N ASP A 535 22.56 27.14 0.22
CA ASP A 535 21.32 26.68 0.85
C ASP A 535 21.10 25.20 0.51
N TYR A 536 21.07 24.35 1.55
CA TYR A 536 21.03 22.91 1.36
C TYR A 536 19.80 22.44 0.60
N VAL A 537 18.65 23.08 0.77
CA VAL A 537 17.40 22.64 0.14
C VAL A 537 17.31 23.15 -1.30
N THR A 538 17.43 24.46 -1.49
CA THR A 538 17.12 25.15 -2.75
C THR A 538 18.31 25.21 -3.72
N GLU A 539 19.54 25.13 -3.24
CA GLU A 539 20.77 25.22 -4.07
C GLU A 539 21.55 23.89 -4.14
N PHE A 540 21.13 22.86 -3.38
CA PHE A 540 21.81 21.57 -3.35
C PHE A 540 20.88 20.35 -3.50
N GLN A 541 20.08 20.00 -2.48
CA GLN A 541 19.21 18.83 -2.40
C GLN A 541 18.22 18.77 -3.58
N GLY A 542 17.35 19.78 -3.73
CA GLY A 542 16.39 19.83 -4.84
C GLY A 542 17.05 19.83 -6.23
N PRO A 543 18.06 20.68 -6.47
CA PRO A 543 18.84 20.64 -7.71
C PRO A 543 19.52 19.28 -8.00
N GLN A 544 20.04 18.55 -7.01
CA GLN A 544 20.58 17.20 -7.19
C GLN A 544 19.50 16.22 -7.66
N MET A 545 18.32 16.26 -7.06
CA MET A 545 17.20 15.42 -7.49
C MET A 545 16.81 15.73 -8.95
N LEU A 546 16.85 17.00 -9.37
CA LEU A 546 16.58 17.38 -10.76
C LEU A 546 17.68 16.97 -11.73
N GLU A 547 18.95 16.93 -11.32
CA GLU A 547 20.02 16.32 -12.14
C GLU A 547 19.71 14.85 -12.41
N LEU A 548 19.18 14.11 -11.41
CA LEU A 548 18.77 12.72 -11.57
C LEU A 548 17.57 12.60 -12.51
N VAL A 549 16.53 13.40 -12.31
CA VAL A 549 15.31 13.42 -13.15
C VAL A 549 15.66 13.66 -14.62
N HIS A 550 16.40 14.72 -14.93
CA HIS A 550 16.68 15.12 -16.32
C HIS A 550 17.83 14.35 -16.96
N GLY A 551 18.80 13.88 -16.17
CA GLY A 551 20.01 13.23 -16.68
C GLY A 551 19.90 11.72 -16.82
N TYR A 552 19.04 11.07 -16.02
CA TYR A 552 19.05 9.61 -15.88
C TYR A 552 17.67 8.97 -16.15
N ASP A 553 16.59 9.76 -16.16
CA ASP A 553 15.22 9.31 -16.40
C ASP A 553 14.78 8.14 -15.49
N PRO A 554 14.84 8.28 -14.14
CA PRO A 554 14.31 7.24 -13.25
C PRO A 554 12.78 7.11 -13.42
N GLU A 555 12.28 5.88 -13.27
CA GLU A 555 10.86 5.53 -13.24
C GLU A 555 10.32 5.47 -11.79
N ILE A 556 11.21 5.41 -10.80
CA ILE A 556 10.89 5.47 -9.36
C ILE A 556 11.83 6.48 -8.69
N LEU A 557 11.27 7.44 -7.96
CA LEU A 557 11.99 8.22 -6.95
C LEU A 557 11.63 7.69 -5.57
N TRP A 558 12.59 7.06 -4.91
CA TRP A 558 12.44 6.50 -3.57
C TRP A 558 13.15 7.42 -2.57
N CYS A 559 12.44 8.42 -2.05
CA CYS A 559 12.99 9.36 -1.08
C CYS A 559 13.09 8.70 0.30
N ASP A 560 13.87 9.27 1.22
CA ASP A 560 13.95 8.72 2.58
C ASP A 560 14.08 9.79 3.65
N ILE A 561 13.60 9.42 4.84
CA ILE A 561 13.45 10.24 6.06
C ILE A 561 12.42 11.37 5.93
N GLY A 562 12.44 12.15 4.84
CA GLY A 562 11.63 13.37 4.71
C GLY A 562 12.10 14.50 5.62
N GLY A 563 11.34 15.61 5.71
CA GLY A 563 11.61 16.87 6.46
C GLY A 563 11.94 18.05 5.54
N ASP A 564 12.87 18.96 5.85
CA ASP A 564 13.13 20.18 5.04
C ASP A 564 13.41 19.84 3.56
N ASN A 565 12.62 20.43 2.65
CA ASN A 565 12.57 20.00 1.26
C ASN A 565 12.08 21.08 0.28
N ASP A 566 12.31 20.82 -1.00
CA ASP A 566 11.75 21.53 -2.16
C ASP A 566 10.93 20.56 -3.06
N SER A 567 10.30 19.57 -2.42
CA SER A 567 9.68 18.43 -3.12
C SER A 567 8.49 18.84 -3.96
N HIS A 568 7.75 19.89 -3.62
CA HIS A 568 6.67 20.40 -4.49
C HIS A 568 7.20 20.77 -5.88
N ARG A 569 8.35 21.45 -5.95
CA ARG A 569 8.99 21.81 -7.22
C ARG A 569 9.59 20.59 -7.91
N VAL A 570 10.31 19.74 -7.17
CA VAL A 570 10.95 18.55 -7.75
C VAL A 570 9.91 17.57 -8.33
N LEU A 571 8.85 17.27 -7.59
CA LEU A 571 7.84 16.29 -8.03
C LEU A 571 6.96 16.82 -9.16
N SER A 572 6.61 18.11 -9.15
CA SER A 572 5.91 18.70 -10.30
C SER A 572 6.74 18.61 -11.58
N GLU A 573 8.04 18.90 -11.49
CA GLU A 573 8.94 18.76 -12.64
C GLU A 573 9.14 17.29 -13.04
N TYR A 574 9.29 16.37 -12.07
CA TYR A 574 9.43 14.93 -12.34
C TYR A 574 8.24 14.37 -13.13
N PHE A 575 7.01 14.64 -12.68
CA PHE A 575 5.80 14.19 -13.35
C PHE A 575 5.61 14.86 -14.72
N ASN A 576 5.90 16.17 -14.82
CA ASN A 576 5.82 16.91 -16.08
C ASN A 576 6.87 16.45 -17.10
N HIS A 577 8.11 16.22 -16.66
CA HIS A 577 9.21 15.72 -17.48
C HIS A 577 8.85 14.35 -18.06
N ALA A 578 8.30 13.45 -17.26
CA ALA A 578 7.87 12.12 -17.67
C ALA A 578 6.71 12.14 -18.70
N LYS A 579 5.67 12.93 -18.43
CA LYS A 579 4.46 12.96 -19.28
C LYS A 579 4.64 13.75 -20.58
N ASN A 580 5.49 14.78 -20.58
CA ASN A 580 5.68 15.68 -21.73
C ASN A 580 6.76 15.21 -22.72
N ARG A 581 7.31 14.00 -22.52
CA ARG A 581 8.24 13.37 -23.47
C ARG A 581 7.56 13.12 -24.82
N ALA A 582 8.36 13.01 -25.87
CA ALA A 582 7.89 12.53 -27.18
C ALA A 582 7.24 11.13 -27.09
N ARG A 583 7.73 10.31 -26.15
CA ARG A 583 7.11 9.04 -25.74
C ARG A 583 6.93 9.11 -24.22
N PRO A 584 5.72 9.48 -23.75
CA PRO A 584 5.43 9.56 -22.32
C PRO A 584 5.78 8.25 -21.62
N ILE A 585 6.27 8.37 -20.39
CA ILE A 585 6.42 7.25 -19.47
C ILE A 585 5.64 7.55 -18.21
N ASP A 586 5.18 6.49 -17.54
CA ASP A 586 4.62 6.59 -16.21
C ASP A 586 5.73 6.43 -15.17
N VAL A 587 5.73 7.29 -14.17
CA VAL A 587 6.72 7.33 -13.09
C VAL A 587 6.05 7.19 -11.74
N THR A 588 6.82 6.99 -10.66
CA THR A 588 6.23 6.97 -9.30
C THR A 588 7.16 7.47 -8.20
N VAL A 589 6.59 7.86 -7.05
CA VAL A 589 7.30 8.35 -5.85
C VAL A 589 6.70 7.81 -4.54
N ASN A 590 7.56 7.49 -3.57
CA ASN A 590 7.14 7.01 -2.24
C ASN A 590 6.71 8.15 -1.29
N ASN A 591 6.24 7.78 -0.09
CA ASN A 591 5.73 8.68 0.95
C ASN A 591 6.79 9.36 1.83
N ARG A 592 8.05 9.43 1.40
CA ARG A 592 9.17 9.92 2.24
C ARG A 592 9.86 11.17 1.68
N SER A 593 9.18 11.93 0.83
CA SER A 593 9.70 13.16 0.21
C SER A 593 9.55 14.40 1.11
N GLY A 594 9.11 14.27 2.36
CA GLY A 594 8.91 15.40 3.28
C GLY A 594 7.64 16.22 3.06
N ILE A 595 6.73 15.76 2.19
CA ILE A 595 5.41 16.36 1.97
C ILE A 595 4.32 15.28 2.06
N GLY A 596 3.06 15.69 2.25
CA GLY A 596 1.93 14.76 2.38
C GLY A 596 1.50 14.05 1.10
N THR A 597 2.04 14.46 -0.06
CA THR A 597 1.69 13.90 -1.38
C THR A 597 2.66 12.80 -1.80
N TYR A 598 2.12 11.64 -2.23
CA TYR A 598 2.87 10.47 -2.67
C TYR A 598 2.00 9.48 -3.45
N ASP A 599 2.63 8.52 -4.13
CA ASP A 599 1.90 7.47 -4.88
C ASP A 599 1.71 6.17 -4.11
N PHE A 600 2.64 5.85 -3.20
CA PHE A 600 2.60 4.64 -2.37
C PHE A 600 3.32 4.82 -1.03
N THR A 601 2.87 4.07 -0.02
CA THR A 601 3.47 4.05 1.32
C THR A 601 4.53 2.96 1.48
N THR A 602 5.44 3.11 2.46
CA THR A 602 6.61 2.24 2.64
C THR A 602 6.80 1.70 4.07
N PRO A 603 6.00 0.72 4.52
CA PRO A 603 6.23 0.06 5.81
C PRO A 603 7.50 -0.81 5.76
N GLU A 604 8.56 -0.36 6.43
CA GLU A 604 9.83 -1.09 6.49
C GLU A 604 9.76 -2.30 7.42
N TYR A 605 10.36 -3.42 6.99
CA TYR A 605 10.39 -4.70 7.71
C TYR A 605 9.03 -5.24 8.15
N THR A 606 7.94 -4.68 7.62
CA THR A 606 6.58 -4.86 8.11
C THR A 606 5.63 -5.18 6.96
N THR A 607 4.64 -6.02 7.24
CA THR A 607 3.47 -6.29 6.41
C THR A 607 2.21 -5.90 7.18
N TYR A 608 1.08 -5.80 6.49
CA TYR A 608 -0.21 -5.57 7.14
C TYR A 608 -0.90 -6.90 7.48
N ASP A 609 -1.88 -6.87 8.36
CA ASP A 609 -2.72 -8.06 8.62
C ASP A 609 -3.90 -8.18 7.64
N GLN A 610 -4.24 -7.07 6.97
CA GLN A 610 -5.41 -6.91 6.11
C GLN A 610 -5.03 -6.45 4.70
N ILE A 611 -6.03 -6.44 3.81
CA ILE A 611 -5.93 -5.76 2.51
C ILE A 611 -5.81 -4.26 2.76
N VAL A 612 -4.82 -3.63 2.12
CA VAL A 612 -4.74 -2.17 2.02
C VAL A 612 -5.05 -1.78 0.57
N THR A 613 -6.15 -1.06 0.35
CA THR A 613 -6.57 -0.68 -1.01
C THR A 613 -5.62 0.31 -1.65
N ALA A 614 -5.10 1.27 -0.88
CA ALA A 614 -4.03 2.16 -1.32
C ALA A 614 -2.75 1.37 -1.61
N LYS A 615 -1.98 1.81 -2.61
CA LYS A 615 -0.76 1.09 -2.98
C LYS A 615 0.32 1.29 -1.91
N TRP A 616 1.04 0.22 -1.62
CA TRP A 616 2.16 0.23 -0.66
C TRP A 616 3.27 -0.74 -1.10
N GLU A 617 4.45 -0.56 -0.53
CA GLU A 617 5.64 -1.37 -0.78
C GLU A 617 6.37 -1.65 0.54
N SER A 618 6.56 -2.92 0.90
CA SER A 618 7.44 -3.28 2.01
C SER A 618 8.88 -3.35 1.52
N SER A 619 9.81 -2.76 2.26
CA SER A 619 11.25 -2.91 2.02
C SER A 619 11.95 -3.55 3.22
N ARG A 620 12.97 -4.37 2.94
CA ARG A 620 13.89 -4.93 3.94
C ARG A 620 15.12 -5.56 3.29
N GLY A 621 16.19 -5.69 4.05
CA GLY A 621 17.38 -6.46 3.68
C GLY A 621 17.12 -7.96 3.54
N LEU A 622 17.78 -8.55 2.53
CA LEU A 622 18.03 -10.00 2.48
C LEU A 622 18.98 -10.42 3.61
N ASP A 623 19.92 -9.55 3.98
CA ASP A 623 20.42 -9.52 5.36
C ASP A 623 19.29 -8.93 6.22
N PRO A 624 18.64 -9.72 7.10
CA PRO A 624 17.52 -9.21 7.88
C PRO A 624 17.91 -8.14 8.91
N PHE A 625 19.20 -7.84 9.05
CA PHE A 625 19.74 -6.93 10.06
C PHE A 625 20.39 -5.66 9.50
N SER A 626 20.46 -5.50 8.17
CA SER A 626 21.15 -4.38 7.54
C SER A 626 20.72 -4.25 6.07
N TYR A 627 20.73 -3.03 5.52
CA TYR A 627 20.63 -2.83 4.08
C TYR A 627 22.02 -2.86 3.43
N GLY A 628 22.96 -2.05 3.95
CA GLY A 628 24.36 -2.07 3.52
C GLY A 628 25.04 -3.39 3.86
N TYR A 629 26.06 -3.75 3.07
CA TYR A 629 26.84 -4.97 3.29
C TYR A 629 27.47 -5.01 4.69
N ASN A 630 27.13 -6.02 5.49
CA ASN A 630 27.76 -6.31 6.77
C ASN A 630 28.58 -7.60 6.70
N ALA A 631 29.91 -7.49 6.72
CA ALA A 631 30.82 -8.63 6.71
C ALA A 631 30.73 -9.50 7.98
N GLN A 632 30.07 -9.01 9.04
CA GLN A 632 29.85 -9.77 10.28
C GLN A 632 28.62 -10.67 10.22
N THR A 633 27.70 -10.47 9.27
CA THR A 633 26.52 -11.34 9.15
C THR A 633 26.94 -12.67 8.52
N PRO A 634 26.86 -13.80 9.26
CA PRO A 634 27.16 -15.11 8.70
C PRO A 634 26.08 -15.56 7.71
N ASP A 635 26.45 -16.37 6.72
CA ASP A 635 25.56 -16.83 5.64
C ASP A 635 24.25 -17.46 6.15
N GLU A 636 24.27 -18.16 7.30
CA GLU A 636 23.10 -18.82 7.86
C GLU A 636 22.07 -17.86 8.48
N LYS A 637 22.46 -16.59 8.69
CA LYS A 637 21.59 -15.53 9.24
C LYS A 637 20.88 -14.71 8.17
N TYR A 638 21.26 -14.84 6.90
CA TYR A 638 20.51 -14.27 5.79
C TYR A 638 19.17 -14.96 5.66
N MET A 639 18.17 -14.24 5.12
CA MET A 639 16.89 -14.87 4.82
C MET A 639 17.09 -16.09 3.93
N THR A 640 16.36 -17.15 4.26
CA THR A 640 16.17 -18.30 3.41
C THR A 640 15.28 -17.93 2.22
N THR A 641 15.40 -18.72 1.14
CA THR A 641 14.52 -18.57 -0.03
C THR A 641 13.04 -18.76 0.34
N GLU A 642 12.76 -19.61 1.34
CA GLU A 642 11.41 -19.81 1.84
C GLU A 642 10.84 -18.53 2.48
N GLU A 643 11.61 -17.86 3.35
CA GLU A 643 11.19 -16.59 3.95
C GLU A 643 11.01 -15.48 2.91
N VAL A 644 11.86 -15.43 1.87
CA VAL A 644 11.70 -14.48 0.75
C VAL A 644 10.40 -14.75 -0.02
N VAL A 645 10.13 -16.01 -0.37
CA VAL A 645 8.91 -16.41 -1.10
C VAL A 645 7.66 -16.16 -0.25
N HIS A 646 7.69 -16.52 1.04
CA HIS A 646 6.56 -16.30 1.96
C HIS A 646 6.26 -14.81 2.13
N SER A 647 7.30 -13.98 2.30
CA SER A 647 7.14 -12.52 2.38
C SER A 647 6.50 -11.97 1.10
N LEU A 648 7.01 -12.38 -0.06
CA LEU A 648 6.47 -11.95 -1.35
C LEU A 648 4.98 -12.33 -1.50
N VAL A 649 4.62 -13.57 -1.22
CA VAL A 649 3.24 -14.07 -1.33
C VAL A 649 2.31 -13.32 -0.37
N ASP A 650 2.73 -13.14 0.88
CA ASP A 650 1.95 -12.42 1.90
C ASP A 650 1.68 -10.98 1.48
N ILE A 651 2.74 -10.23 1.15
CA ILE A 651 2.68 -8.82 0.75
C ILE A 651 1.77 -8.66 -0.48
N VAL A 652 1.95 -9.49 -1.52
CA VAL A 652 1.17 -9.40 -2.77
C VAL A 652 -0.31 -9.69 -2.55
N SER A 653 -0.63 -10.66 -1.68
CA SER A 653 -2.03 -10.98 -1.34
C SER A 653 -2.77 -9.81 -0.66
N LYS A 654 -2.01 -8.88 -0.06
CA LYS A 654 -2.48 -7.70 0.65
C LYS A 654 -2.29 -6.40 -0.14
N ASN A 655 -2.13 -6.53 -1.47
CA ASN A 655 -1.98 -5.45 -2.45
C ASN A 655 -0.59 -4.75 -2.48
N GLY A 656 0.38 -5.22 -1.71
CA GLY A 656 1.70 -4.62 -1.63
C GLY A 656 2.64 -5.02 -2.78
N ASN A 657 3.75 -4.30 -2.89
CA ASN A 657 4.97 -4.75 -3.56
C ASN A 657 6.05 -5.09 -2.51
N PHE A 658 6.97 -5.98 -2.87
CA PHE A 658 8.11 -6.33 -2.04
C PHE A 658 9.41 -5.85 -2.70
N LEU A 659 10.09 -4.91 -2.04
CA LEU A 659 11.39 -4.38 -2.42
C LEU A 659 12.48 -5.00 -1.55
N LEU A 660 13.10 -6.08 -2.04
CA LEU A 660 14.11 -6.84 -1.31
C LEU A 660 15.49 -6.22 -1.54
N ASP A 661 16.14 -5.80 -0.47
CA ASP A 661 17.46 -5.18 -0.56
C ASP A 661 18.61 -6.19 -0.59
N ILE A 662 19.63 -5.83 -1.37
CA ILE A 662 20.98 -6.40 -1.31
C ILE A 662 22.01 -5.32 -0.95
N GLY A 663 23.04 -5.75 -0.20
CA GLY A 663 24.23 -4.96 0.09
C GLY A 663 25.46 -5.48 -0.66
N PRO A 664 25.88 -4.88 -1.78
CA PRO A 664 27.11 -5.21 -2.47
C PRO A 664 28.36 -4.79 -1.68
N LYS A 665 29.49 -5.46 -1.93
CA LYS A 665 30.80 -5.10 -1.36
C LYS A 665 31.36 -3.84 -2.03
N ALA A 666 32.30 -3.15 -1.40
CA ALA A 666 32.96 -1.97 -1.98
C ALA A 666 33.62 -2.18 -3.36
N ASP A 667 34.02 -3.41 -3.69
CA ASP A 667 34.58 -3.75 -5.00
C ASP A 667 33.49 -3.90 -6.09
N GLY A 668 32.20 -3.88 -5.73
CA GLY A 668 31.06 -4.06 -6.64
C GLY A 668 30.59 -5.49 -6.82
N THR A 669 31.16 -6.46 -6.11
CA THR A 669 30.66 -7.84 -6.09
C THR A 669 29.49 -8.00 -5.12
N ILE A 670 28.47 -8.76 -5.55
CA ILE A 670 27.34 -9.14 -4.70
C ILE A 670 27.73 -10.43 -3.95
N PRO A 671 27.58 -10.52 -2.61
CA PRO A 671 27.86 -11.74 -1.85
C PRO A 671 27.17 -13.00 -2.42
N GLU A 672 27.87 -14.13 -2.46
CA GLU A 672 27.38 -15.36 -3.10
C GLU A 672 26.08 -15.89 -2.46
N ILE A 673 25.94 -15.77 -1.13
CA ILE A 673 24.69 -16.08 -0.43
C ILE A 673 23.51 -15.29 -1.00
N MET A 674 23.69 -13.99 -1.24
CA MET A 674 22.63 -13.14 -1.79
C MET A 674 22.29 -13.57 -3.23
N GLN A 675 23.31 -13.79 -4.08
CA GLN A 675 23.09 -14.26 -5.45
C GLN A 675 22.34 -15.59 -5.50
N ARG A 676 22.72 -16.54 -4.63
CA ARG A 676 22.07 -17.86 -4.53
C ARG A 676 20.60 -17.72 -4.14
N ARG A 677 20.28 -16.94 -3.10
CA ARG A 677 18.88 -16.71 -2.67
C ARG A 677 18.05 -16.05 -3.75
N LEU A 678 18.61 -15.05 -4.44
CA LEU A 678 17.94 -14.40 -5.56
C LEU A 678 17.63 -15.38 -6.70
N ARG A 679 18.61 -16.19 -7.13
CA ARG A 679 18.38 -17.21 -8.19
C ARG A 679 17.37 -18.27 -7.76
N GLU A 680 17.43 -18.76 -6.53
CA GLU A 680 16.49 -19.75 -6.00
C GLU A 680 15.05 -19.19 -5.92
N THR A 681 14.87 -17.92 -5.53
CA THR A 681 13.59 -17.21 -5.59
C THR A 681 13.09 -17.10 -7.03
N GLY A 682 13.98 -16.76 -7.95
CA GLY A 682 13.70 -16.71 -9.37
C GLY A 682 13.28 -18.05 -9.98
N GLU A 683 13.88 -19.16 -9.56
CA GLU A 683 13.46 -20.51 -9.95
C GLU A 683 12.01 -20.81 -9.51
N TRP A 684 11.62 -20.37 -8.31
CA TRP A 684 10.23 -20.48 -7.85
C TRP A 684 9.29 -19.59 -8.69
N LEU A 685 9.67 -18.34 -8.97
CA LEU A 685 8.89 -17.41 -9.79
C LEU A 685 8.77 -17.83 -11.26
N LYS A 686 9.75 -18.54 -11.83
CA LYS A 686 9.62 -19.12 -13.19
C LYS A 686 8.42 -20.07 -13.30
N THR A 687 8.10 -20.78 -12.23
CA THR A 687 6.96 -21.72 -12.18
C THR A 687 5.68 -21.02 -11.72
N ASN A 688 5.78 -20.18 -10.69
CA ASN A 688 4.61 -19.67 -9.95
C ASN A 688 4.31 -18.19 -10.22
N GLY A 689 5.13 -17.51 -11.02
CA GLY A 689 5.08 -16.06 -11.22
C GLY A 689 3.79 -15.54 -11.84
N GLU A 690 3.02 -16.38 -12.55
CA GLU A 690 1.70 -15.98 -13.07
C GLU A 690 0.63 -15.77 -11.97
N ALA A 691 0.91 -16.24 -10.75
CA ALA A 691 0.12 -16.02 -9.54
C ALA A 691 0.67 -14.86 -8.68
N ILE A 692 1.70 -14.16 -9.15
CA ILE A 692 2.30 -13.00 -8.49
C ILE A 692 2.19 -11.79 -9.43
N HIS A 693 2.92 -11.79 -10.53
CA HIS A 693 2.98 -10.66 -11.46
C HIS A 693 1.65 -10.47 -12.21
N GLY A 694 1.21 -9.22 -12.32
CA GLY A 694 -0.06 -8.88 -12.96
C GLY A 694 -1.30 -9.43 -12.26
N THR A 695 -1.18 -9.82 -10.99
CA THR A 695 -2.31 -10.16 -10.13
C THR A 695 -2.73 -8.97 -9.27
N THR A 696 -3.88 -9.08 -8.63
CA THR A 696 -4.34 -8.20 -7.55
C THR A 696 -4.80 -9.04 -6.36
N TYR A 697 -5.10 -8.38 -5.23
CA TYR A 697 -5.67 -9.02 -4.05
C TYR A 697 -7.09 -9.54 -4.34
N TRP A 698 -7.52 -10.56 -3.61
CA TRP A 698 -8.94 -10.93 -3.61
C TRP A 698 -9.70 -9.98 -2.69
N SER A 699 -10.72 -9.30 -3.21
CA SER A 699 -11.46 -8.27 -2.48
C SER A 699 -12.16 -8.75 -1.22
N ARG A 700 -12.35 -10.06 -1.03
CA ARG A 700 -13.05 -10.60 0.14
C ARG A 700 -12.12 -10.90 1.31
N MET A 701 -10.92 -11.42 1.05
CA MET A 701 -9.93 -11.71 2.07
C MET A 701 -8.54 -11.97 1.45
N PRO A 702 -7.45 -11.55 2.11
CA PRO A 702 -6.09 -11.81 1.62
C PRO A 702 -5.58 -13.20 2.01
N GLN A 703 -6.07 -13.75 3.13
CA GLN A 703 -5.52 -14.95 3.76
C GLN A 703 -6.59 -15.81 4.45
N LEU A 704 -6.30 -17.09 4.64
CA LEU A 704 -7.09 -18.01 5.47
C LEU A 704 -6.15 -18.81 6.37
N GLY A 705 -6.32 -18.69 7.69
CA GLY A 705 -5.37 -19.23 8.66
C GLY A 705 -3.97 -18.63 8.49
N GLU A 706 -2.96 -19.35 8.96
CA GLU A 706 -1.55 -18.94 8.82
C GLU A 706 -1.01 -19.31 7.42
N ASP A 707 -1.52 -20.38 6.82
CA ASP A 707 -0.89 -21.02 5.66
C ASP A 707 -1.38 -20.56 4.29
N LEU A 708 -2.60 -20.04 4.17
CA LEU A 708 -3.18 -19.75 2.86
C LEU A 708 -3.19 -18.26 2.55
N ARG A 709 -2.80 -17.90 1.32
CA ARG A 709 -2.91 -16.56 0.73
C ARG A 709 -3.61 -16.61 -0.61
N PHE A 710 -4.29 -15.52 -0.97
CA PHE A 710 -5.09 -15.45 -2.20
C PHE A 710 -4.63 -14.30 -3.10
N THR A 711 -4.61 -14.58 -4.40
CA THR A 711 -4.39 -13.57 -5.44
C THR A 711 -5.30 -13.85 -6.61
N VAL A 712 -5.66 -12.81 -7.34
CA VAL A 712 -6.56 -12.89 -8.50
C VAL A 712 -5.84 -12.32 -9.69
N ARG A 713 -5.81 -13.06 -10.79
CA ARG A 713 -5.51 -12.47 -12.09
C ARG A 713 -6.83 -12.13 -12.76
N PRO A 714 -7.17 -10.82 -12.89
CA PRO A 714 -8.46 -10.40 -13.39
C PRO A 714 -8.83 -11.14 -14.69
N ASP A 715 -10.08 -11.62 -14.76
CA ASP A 715 -10.64 -12.34 -15.91
C ASP A 715 -9.91 -13.61 -16.37
N LYS A 716 -8.99 -14.15 -15.55
CA LYS A 716 -8.17 -15.30 -15.95
C LYS A 716 -8.21 -16.43 -14.94
N ALA A 717 -7.87 -16.15 -13.68
CA ALA A 717 -7.71 -17.19 -12.68
C ALA A 717 -7.75 -16.65 -11.26
N PHE A 718 -8.16 -17.52 -10.35
CA PHE A 718 -8.00 -17.37 -8.92
C PHE A 718 -6.86 -18.28 -8.44
N TYR A 719 -5.99 -17.77 -7.58
CA TYR A 719 -4.87 -18.55 -7.05
C TYR A 719 -4.94 -18.67 -5.53
N ILE A 720 -4.64 -19.87 -5.06
CA ILE A 720 -4.51 -20.22 -3.64
C ILE A 720 -3.06 -20.60 -3.43
N HIS A 721 -2.34 -19.84 -2.62
CA HIS A 721 -0.97 -20.10 -2.24
C HIS A 721 -0.98 -20.80 -0.88
N SER A 722 -0.40 -22.00 -0.81
CA SER A 722 -0.18 -22.73 0.44
C SER A 722 1.29 -22.57 0.84
N LEU A 723 1.54 -21.86 1.94
CA LEU A 723 2.87 -21.60 2.49
C LEU A 723 3.46 -22.85 3.17
N ALA A 724 2.59 -23.71 3.70
CA ALA A 724 2.95 -25.04 4.19
C ALA A 724 2.74 -26.13 3.11
N GLN A 725 3.47 -27.24 3.23
CA GLN A 725 3.26 -28.40 2.37
C GLN A 725 1.85 -28.97 2.59
N PRO A 726 1.00 -29.05 1.56
CA PRO A 726 -0.36 -29.55 1.73
C PRO A 726 -0.37 -31.06 2.03
N GLY A 727 -1.38 -31.48 2.80
CA GLY A 727 -1.70 -32.90 3.03
C GLY A 727 -2.22 -33.61 1.78
N ALA A 728 -2.72 -34.84 1.93
CA ALA A 728 -3.34 -35.57 0.81
C ALA A 728 -4.62 -34.88 0.28
N THR A 729 -5.19 -33.99 1.08
CA THR A 729 -6.31 -33.13 0.75
C THR A 729 -6.00 -31.72 1.25
N LEU A 730 -6.33 -30.71 0.46
CA LEU A 730 -6.37 -29.31 0.90
C LEU A 730 -7.84 -28.88 0.98
N THR A 731 -8.27 -28.43 2.14
CA THR A 731 -9.60 -27.83 2.35
C THR A 731 -9.44 -26.32 2.48
N VAL A 732 -10.17 -25.58 1.65
CA VAL A 732 -10.22 -24.12 1.67
C VAL A 732 -11.61 -23.70 2.11
N GLU A 733 -11.73 -23.33 3.39
CA GLU A 733 -12.96 -22.87 4.04
C GLU A 733 -13.21 -21.39 3.77
N ALA A 734 -13.20 -21.03 2.48
CA ALA A 734 -13.48 -19.70 1.99
C ALA A 734 -14.38 -19.80 0.75
N PRO A 735 -15.15 -18.77 0.40
CA PRO A 735 -16.03 -18.75 -0.77
C PRO A 735 -15.23 -18.57 -2.07
N VAL A 736 -14.32 -19.51 -2.36
CA VAL A 736 -13.49 -19.50 -3.57
C VAL A 736 -14.39 -19.41 -4.80
N PRO A 737 -14.13 -18.48 -5.75
CA PRO A 737 -14.99 -18.26 -6.92
C PRO A 737 -14.80 -19.38 -7.97
N ILE A 738 -15.26 -20.58 -7.64
CA ILE A 738 -15.17 -21.80 -8.47
C ILE A 738 -16.56 -22.28 -8.91
N ARG A 739 -16.66 -22.82 -10.12
CA ARG A 739 -17.90 -23.32 -10.74
C ARG A 739 -17.67 -24.69 -11.35
N SER A 740 -18.76 -25.44 -11.52
CA SER A 740 -18.72 -26.68 -12.31
C SER A 740 -18.21 -26.40 -13.72
N GLY A 741 -17.24 -27.19 -14.18
CA GLY A 741 -16.54 -26.99 -15.46
C GLY A 741 -15.18 -26.27 -15.34
N ASP A 742 -14.92 -25.60 -14.22
CA ASP A 742 -13.59 -25.03 -13.97
C ASP A 742 -12.54 -26.11 -13.70
N ARG A 743 -11.29 -25.76 -13.99
CA ARG A 743 -10.15 -26.65 -13.84
C ARG A 743 -9.26 -26.19 -12.71
N VAL A 744 -9.02 -27.08 -11.75
CA VAL A 744 -8.03 -26.88 -10.69
C VAL A 744 -6.73 -27.58 -11.08
N THR A 745 -5.62 -26.86 -11.01
CA THR A 745 -4.26 -27.38 -11.22
C THR A 745 -3.34 -26.89 -10.11
N LEU A 746 -2.22 -27.57 -9.89
CA LEU A 746 -1.09 -27.04 -9.12
C LEU A 746 -0.04 -26.55 -10.11
N LEU A 747 0.46 -25.32 -9.97
CA LEU A 747 1.53 -24.82 -10.83
C LEU A 747 2.79 -25.69 -10.68
N GLY A 748 3.43 -26.02 -11.81
CA GLY A 748 4.51 -27.00 -11.86
C GLY A 748 4.07 -28.47 -11.89
N TYR A 749 2.76 -28.75 -11.83
CA TYR A 749 2.20 -30.09 -12.01
C TYR A 749 1.32 -30.15 -13.26
N ASP A 750 1.61 -31.11 -14.14
CA ASP A 750 1.07 -31.20 -15.50
C ASP A 750 -0.36 -31.75 -15.60
N ARG A 751 -0.90 -32.28 -14.50
CA ARG A 751 -2.23 -32.91 -14.47
C ARG A 751 -3.24 -32.09 -13.69
N PRO A 752 -4.51 -32.03 -14.14
CA PRO A 752 -5.60 -31.49 -13.35
C PRO A 752 -5.75 -32.22 -12.01
N LEU A 753 -6.16 -31.50 -10.99
CA LEU A 753 -6.49 -32.04 -9.69
C LEU A 753 -7.99 -32.32 -9.59
N HIS A 754 -8.34 -33.41 -8.92
CA HIS A 754 -9.71 -33.68 -8.56
C HIS A 754 -10.13 -32.74 -7.42
N TRP A 755 -11.33 -32.19 -7.51
CA TRP A 755 -11.85 -31.25 -6.53
C TRP A 755 -13.37 -31.40 -6.38
N ARG A 756 -13.88 -30.95 -5.25
CA ARG A 756 -15.31 -30.91 -4.93
C ARG A 756 -15.61 -29.74 -4.00
N THR A 757 -16.86 -29.28 -3.98
CA THR A 757 -17.34 -28.32 -2.98
C THR A 757 -18.19 -29.04 -1.94
N THR A 758 -17.96 -28.78 -0.65
CA THR A 758 -18.73 -29.38 0.45
C THR A 758 -19.01 -28.30 1.49
N GLY A 759 -20.29 -28.01 1.75
CA GLY A 759 -20.68 -26.96 2.72
C GLY A 759 -20.17 -25.56 2.38
N GLY A 760 -19.92 -25.26 1.10
CA GLY A 760 -19.33 -23.99 0.64
C GLY A 760 -17.79 -23.99 0.58
N SER A 761 -17.13 -24.96 1.20
CA SER A 761 -15.66 -25.10 1.17
C SER A 761 -15.20 -25.84 -0.08
N LEU A 762 -14.06 -25.42 -0.64
CA LEU A 762 -13.39 -26.13 -1.73
C LEU A 762 -12.47 -27.21 -1.14
N VAL A 763 -12.61 -28.44 -1.63
CA VAL A 763 -11.77 -29.58 -1.23
C VAL A 763 -11.02 -30.10 -2.45
N ILE A 764 -9.70 -30.06 -2.41
CA ILE A 764 -8.80 -30.46 -3.50
C ILE A 764 -8.03 -31.71 -3.07
N ASP A 765 -8.06 -32.76 -3.88
CA ASP A 765 -7.22 -33.94 -3.64
C ASP A 765 -5.82 -33.69 -4.18
N VAL A 766 -4.81 -33.81 -3.33
CA VAL A 766 -3.41 -33.46 -3.64
C VAL A 766 -2.54 -34.73 -3.64
N PRO A 767 -2.41 -35.40 -4.81
CA PRO A 767 -1.66 -36.65 -4.89
C PRO A 767 -0.19 -36.43 -4.54
N ALA A 768 0.48 -37.49 -4.08
CA ALA A 768 1.88 -37.41 -3.67
C ALA A 768 2.82 -36.87 -4.77
N GLY A 769 2.49 -37.09 -6.05
CA GLY A 769 3.19 -36.50 -7.18
C GLY A 769 3.14 -34.98 -7.18
N ALA A 770 1.96 -34.38 -7.05
CA ALA A 770 1.77 -32.93 -7.00
C ALA A 770 2.43 -32.32 -5.75
N ARG A 771 2.33 -32.97 -4.59
CA ARG A 771 2.98 -32.47 -3.36
C ARG A 771 4.50 -32.34 -3.48
N ARG A 772 5.14 -33.16 -4.32
CA ARG A 772 6.59 -33.13 -4.54
C ARG A 772 7.06 -32.12 -5.59
N THR A 773 6.16 -31.56 -6.40
CA THR A 773 6.55 -30.57 -7.43
C THR A 773 6.70 -29.16 -6.86
N GLY A 774 6.03 -28.84 -5.76
CA GLY A 774 6.18 -27.56 -5.08
C GLY A 774 7.38 -27.53 -4.13
N LYS A 775 7.96 -26.34 -3.97
CA LYS A 775 9.05 -26.01 -3.04
C LYS A 775 8.77 -24.60 -2.50
N HIS A 776 9.02 -24.35 -1.22
CA HIS A 776 8.76 -23.08 -0.51
C HIS A 776 7.27 -22.72 -0.36
N ALA A 777 6.50 -22.76 -1.45
CA ALA A 777 5.04 -22.60 -1.45
C ALA A 777 4.40 -23.39 -2.62
N TRP A 778 3.16 -23.85 -2.43
CA TRP A 778 2.38 -24.62 -3.40
C TRP A 778 1.24 -23.76 -3.94
N VAL A 779 1.23 -23.48 -5.24
CA VAL A 779 0.26 -22.56 -5.84
C VAL A 779 -0.79 -23.31 -6.66
N PHE A 780 -2.01 -23.33 -6.13
CA PHE A 780 -3.17 -23.91 -6.80
C PHE A 780 -3.83 -22.84 -7.66
N LYS A 781 -4.09 -23.18 -8.92
CA LYS A 781 -4.78 -22.33 -9.90
C LYS A 781 -6.17 -22.87 -10.14
N VAL A 782 -7.17 -22.04 -9.88
CA VAL A 782 -8.53 -22.23 -10.37
C VAL A 782 -8.62 -21.46 -11.69
N ALA A 783 -8.46 -22.18 -12.80
CA ALA A 783 -8.61 -21.60 -14.13
C ALA A 783 -10.10 -21.49 -14.45
N TRP A 784 -10.55 -20.25 -14.69
CA TRP A 784 -11.95 -19.99 -14.99
C TRP A 784 -12.27 -20.40 -16.43
N SER A 785 -13.26 -21.27 -16.56
CA SER A 785 -13.92 -21.54 -17.84
C SER A 785 -14.83 -20.37 -18.23
N GLY A 786 -14.88 -20.06 -19.53
CA GLY A 786 -15.69 -18.97 -20.10
C GLY A 786 -17.18 -19.24 -20.08
#